data_AF-A0A6J0XH67-F1
#
_entry.id   AF-A0A6J0XH67-F1
#
_cell.length_a   1.000
_cell.length_b   1.000
_cell.length_c   1.000
_cell.angle_alpha   90.00
_cell.angle_beta   90.00
_cell.angle_gamma   90.00
#
_symmetry.space_group_name_H-M   'P 1'
#
loop_
_entity.id
_entity.type
_entity.pdbx_description
1 polymer ?
#
loop_
_entity_poly.entity_id
_entity_poly.type
_entity_poly.pdbx_seq_one_letter_code
_entity_poly.pdbx_strand_id
1 'polypeptide(L)'
;MQWVKVLGGVVGAAALLGLGIIVGHFAIPKGADSPAPSASASQDLDLKILETVMEQLDANRIRENLRELSKEPHLATSPRDEALVQLLLQRWQDPESGLDSARTTEYEVLLSFPREEQPNRVDVVNSTGAVLFSCRQSEENVTGEQGGPDVVPPYAAYAPPGTPQGPLVYANQGSEEDFKKLQKEEVKLQDSIVLTRYGGVGRGAKAVNAAKYGVAGVLVYTDPKDINDGKSLPNETFPHSWCLPPSGVERGSYFEYFGDPLTPYLPATPSSFRLNSDNASGFPPIPIQPIGFEDAQVLLCNLGGKLAPADWQGGLGCDYNLGPGFRSNGIFPEDGQVNVSVHNRLELRNSSNVLGIIRGAVEPDRYVLYGNHRDSWVHGAVDPSTGTAVLLELSRVLGTLLKKGTWRPRRSIVFASWGAEEFGLIGSTEFTEEFFSKLQERAVAYINVDISVFANATLRVQGTPPIQSVVFSAAKQISAPGSSGLSIYDNWIRYYNRSSSVYGLVPSVGTLGAGSDYAPFIHFLGISSMDIAYTYDRSKTSARIYPTYHTAFDTFDYVDKFLDPGFSSHQAVARTAGSVLLRLSDSLFLPLNVSDYSETLRSFLQAAENLRALLEQHNISFGPLVTAVETFEGAATSFNQRIATLREGTPDPLQVRMINDQLMLLERTFLNSQAFPEERYYSHVLWAPRTGSVATFPGLSNAYSQAENTGHEPAAWAEVQRQLSIVVAALEGAAATLRPVADL
;
A
#
# COMPACT_ATOMS: atom_id res chain seq x y z
N MET A 1 -11.50 -11.93 -68.52
CA MET A 1 -11.84 -13.08 -67.66
C MET A 1 -11.71 -12.85 -66.15
N GLN A 2 -11.02 -11.80 -65.66
CA GLN A 2 -10.86 -11.55 -64.21
C GLN A 2 -12.04 -10.81 -63.54
N TRP A 3 -12.69 -9.87 -64.23
CA TRP A 3 -13.79 -9.08 -63.66
C TRP A 3 -15.04 -9.90 -63.29
N VAL A 4 -15.36 -10.95 -64.05
CA VAL A 4 -16.51 -11.83 -63.77
C VAL A 4 -16.31 -12.61 -62.47
N LYS A 5 -15.06 -12.98 -62.13
CA LYS A 5 -14.74 -13.68 -60.88
C LYS A 5 -14.82 -12.76 -59.67
N VAL A 6 -14.38 -11.51 -59.82
CA VAL A 6 -14.48 -10.49 -58.75
C VAL A 6 -15.94 -10.12 -58.52
N LEU A 7 -16.71 -9.89 -59.58
CA LEU A 7 -18.14 -9.58 -59.49
C LEU A 7 -18.92 -10.75 -58.86
N GLY A 8 -18.59 -11.99 -59.26
CA GLY A 8 -19.17 -13.19 -58.65
C GLY A 8 -18.83 -13.35 -57.17
N GLY A 9 -17.60 -13.00 -56.76
CA GLY A 9 -17.19 -13.00 -55.35
C GLY A 9 -17.93 -11.97 -54.52
N VAL A 10 -18.09 -10.74 -55.02
CA VAL A 10 -18.82 -9.66 -54.33
C VAL A 10 -20.31 -9.97 -54.22
N VAL A 11 -20.93 -10.47 -55.29
CA VAL A 11 -22.35 -10.87 -55.28
C VAL A 11 -22.57 -12.08 -54.36
N GLY A 12 -21.65 -13.04 -54.34
CA GLY A 12 -21.70 -14.19 -53.43
C GLY A 12 -21.58 -13.77 -51.95
N ALA A 13 -20.67 -12.85 -51.64
CA ALA A 13 -20.52 -12.32 -50.28
C ALA A 13 -21.75 -11.53 -49.83
N ALA A 14 -22.31 -10.70 -50.70
CA ALA A 14 -23.54 -9.95 -50.42
C ALA A 14 -24.75 -10.88 -50.22
N ALA A 15 -24.84 -11.96 -51.00
CA ALA A 15 -25.88 -12.97 -50.85
C ALA A 15 -25.75 -13.73 -49.52
N LEU A 16 -24.53 -14.12 -49.11
CA LEU A 16 -24.29 -14.77 -47.82
C LEU A 16 -24.58 -13.84 -46.64
N LEU A 17 -24.21 -12.56 -46.74
CA LEU A 17 -24.53 -11.56 -45.73
C LEU A 17 -26.05 -11.34 -45.62
N GLY A 18 -26.74 -11.23 -46.76
CA GLY A 18 -28.20 -11.10 -46.83
C GLY A 18 -28.91 -12.33 -46.26
N LEU A 19 -28.41 -13.53 -46.56
CA LEU A 19 -28.92 -14.77 -45.98
C LEU A 19 -28.71 -14.82 -44.46
N GLY A 20 -27.54 -14.38 -43.98
CA GLY A 20 -27.24 -14.27 -42.54
C GLY A 20 -28.17 -13.29 -41.82
N ILE A 21 -28.49 -12.14 -42.44
CA ILE A 21 -29.45 -11.17 -41.91
C ILE A 21 -30.87 -11.75 -41.88
N ILE A 22 -31.30 -12.43 -42.94
CA ILE A 22 -32.63 -13.05 -43.01
C ILE A 22 -32.75 -14.17 -41.97
N VAL A 23 -31.75 -15.05 -41.87
CA VAL A 23 -31.72 -16.11 -40.86
C VAL A 23 -31.71 -15.49 -39.47
N GLY A 24 -30.90 -14.47 -39.19
CA GLY A 24 -30.92 -13.76 -37.91
C GLY A 24 -32.28 -13.10 -37.60
N HIS A 25 -32.94 -12.53 -38.61
CA HIS A 25 -34.23 -11.86 -38.46
C HIS A 25 -35.41 -12.81 -38.19
N PHE A 26 -35.35 -14.04 -38.71
CA PHE A 26 -36.41 -15.04 -38.56
C PHE A 26 -36.09 -16.15 -37.55
N ALA A 27 -34.84 -16.32 -37.13
CA ALA A 27 -34.44 -17.24 -36.05
C ALA A 27 -34.65 -16.64 -34.65
N ILE A 28 -34.85 -15.31 -34.55
CA ILE A 28 -35.28 -14.65 -33.31
C ILE A 28 -36.81 -14.74 -33.24
N PRO A 29 -37.41 -15.44 -32.25
CA PRO A 29 -38.85 -15.52 -32.10
C PRO A 29 -39.45 -14.12 -31.89
N LYS A 30 -40.28 -13.64 -32.82
CA LYS A 30 -40.94 -12.32 -32.74
C LYS A 30 -42.22 -12.31 -31.90
N GLY A 31 -42.28 -13.20 -30.92
CA GLY A 31 -43.43 -13.43 -30.08
C GLY A 31 -42.98 -14.13 -28.81
N ALA A 32 -42.09 -13.48 -28.07
CA ALA A 32 -41.96 -13.71 -26.65
C ALA A 32 -42.42 -12.41 -26.00
N ASP A 33 -43.49 -12.47 -25.20
CA ASP A 33 -43.64 -11.55 -24.08
C ASP A 33 -42.28 -11.39 -23.43
N SER A 34 -41.87 -10.15 -23.12
CA SER A 34 -40.64 -9.87 -22.38
C SER A 34 -40.51 -10.93 -21.29
N PRO A 35 -39.52 -11.83 -21.35
CA PRO A 35 -39.43 -12.88 -20.36
C PRO A 35 -39.30 -12.14 -19.03
N ALA A 36 -40.20 -12.45 -18.09
CA ALA A 36 -40.09 -11.97 -16.72
C ALA A 36 -38.61 -12.06 -16.31
N PRO A 37 -38.01 -11.02 -15.70
CA PRO A 37 -36.58 -10.97 -15.45
C PRO A 37 -36.18 -12.32 -14.84
N SER A 38 -35.31 -13.05 -15.55
CA SER A 38 -34.90 -14.37 -15.09
C SER A 38 -34.43 -14.23 -13.64
N ALA A 39 -34.76 -15.17 -12.75
CA ALA A 39 -34.41 -15.10 -11.34
C ALA A 39 -32.90 -14.82 -11.09
N SER A 40 -32.04 -15.06 -12.09
CA SER A 40 -30.61 -14.69 -12.08
C SER A 40 -30.34 -13.19 -12.19
N ALA A 41 -31.12 -12.42 -12.96
CA ALA A 41 -30.84 -10.99 -13.20
C ALA A 41 -31.05 -10.13 -11.94
N SER A 42 -31.92 -10.57 -11.04
CA SER A 42 -32.22 -9.96 -9.75
C SER A 42 -31.39 -10.52 -8.58
N GLN A 43 -30.31 -11.29 -8.84
CA GLN A 43 -29.44 -11.77 -7.77
C GLN A 43 -28.94 -10.59 -6.92
N ASP A 44 -29.12 -10.71 -5.60
CA ASP A 44 -28.72 -9.76 -4.56
C ASP A 44 -27.98 -10.53 -3.45
N LEU A 45 -27.47 -9.82 -2.45
CA LEU A 45 -26.77 -10.40 -1.30
C LEU A 45 -27.66 -11.42 -0.55
N ASP A 46 -27.23 -12.67 -0.53
CA ASP A 46 -27.85 -13.71 0.29
C ASP A 46 -27.19 -13.74 1.68
N LEU A 47 -27.94 -13.32 2.71
CA LEU A 47 -27.46 -13.31 4.09
C LEU A 47 -27.16 -14.70 4.63
N LYS A 48 -27.83 -15.76 4.14
CA LYS A 48 -27.54 -17.14 4.57
C LYS A 48 -26.20 -17.61 4.04
N ILE A 49 -25.87 -17.24 2.79
CA ILE A 49 -24.54 -17.51 2.23
C ILE A 49 -23.49 -16.74 3.01
N LEU A 50 -23.74 -15.46 3.30
CA LEU A 50 -22.85 -14.64 4.11
C LEU A 50 -22.57 -15.28 5.47
N GLU A 51 -23.61 -15.64 6.24
CA GLU A 51 -23.49 -16.33 7.53
C GLU A 51 -22.73 -17.65 7.40
N THR A 52 -23.06 -18.47 6.39
CA THR A 52 -22.36 -19.74 6.11
C THR A 52 -20.86 -19.54 5.87
N VAL A 53 -20.47 -18.49 5.14
CA VAL A 53 -19.06 -18.17 4.92
C VAL A 53 -18.40 -17.75 6.24
N MET A 54 -19.05 -16.89 7.03
CA MET A 54 -18.50 -16.42 8.31
C MET A 54 -18.28 -17.58 9.30
N GLU A 55 -19.16 -18.58 9.28
CA GLU A 55 -19.05 -19.78 10.12
C GLU A 55 -17.94 -20.75 9.68
N GLN A 56 -17.65 -20.81 8.37
CA GLN A 56 -16.67 -21.76 7.80
C GLN A 56 -15.21 -21.29 7.82
N LEU A 57 -14.96 -20.00 8.06
CA LEU A 57 -13.61 -19.45 8.20
C LEU A 57 -12.97 -19.94 9.50
N ASP A 58 -11.94 -20.79 9.42
CA ASP A 58 -11.37 -21.52 10.57
C ASP A 58 -10.01 -20.94 11.02
N ALA A 59 -9.93 -20.49 12.27
CA ALA A 59 -8.71 -19.96 12.87
C ALA A 59 -7.55 -20.96 12.88
N ASN A 60 -7.81 -22.26 13.07
CA ASN A 60 -6.78 -23.30 13.04
C ASN A 60 -6.21 -23.49 11.64
N ARG A 61 -7.05 -23.36 10.60
CA ARG A 61 -6.57 -23.42 9.22
C ARG A 61 -5.71 -22.22 8.87
N ILE A 62 -6.08 -21.03 9.32
CA ILE A 62 -5.26 -19.83 9.16
C ILE A 62 -3.91 -20.01 9.88
N ARG A 63 -3.92 -20.54 11.10
CA ARG A 63 -2.69 -20.84 11.86
C ARG A 63 -1.76 -21.80 11.12
N GLU A 64 -2.29 -22.90 10.60
CA GLU A 64 -1.45 -23.88 9.89
C GLU A 64 -1.03 -23.39 8.49
N ASN A 65 -1.84 -22.56 7.82
CA ASN A 65 -1.39 -21.85 6.62
C ASN A 65 -0.19 -20.94 6.97
N LEU A 66 -0.29 -20.13 8.02
CA LEU A 66 0.79 -19.23 8.43
C LEU A 66 2.06 -20.00 8.78
N ARG A 67 1.94 -21.13 9.49
CA ARG A 67 3.08 -22.00 9.82
C ARG A 67 3.82 -22.46 8.58
N GLU A 68 3.10 -22.89 7.53
CA GLU A 68 3.73 -23.31 6.28
C GLU A 68 4.36 -22.13 5.54
N LEU A 69 3.64 -21.02 5.42
CA LEU A 69 4.09 -19.83 4.67
C LEU A 69 5.40 -19.26 5.23
N SER A 70 5.48 -19.12 6.56
CA SER A 70 6.60 -18.48 7.26
C SER A 70 7.69 -19.44 7.73
N LYS A 71 7.67 -20.70 7.27
CA LYS A 71 8.62 -21.74 7.71
C LYS A 71 10.08 -21.46 7.30
N GLU A 72 10.26 -20.83 6.14
CA GLU A 72 11.56 -20.57 5.52
C GLU A 72 11.56 -19.15 4.95
N PRO A 73 12.72 -18.47 4.86
CA PRO A 73 12.77 -17.16 4.24
C PRO A 73 12.28 -17.18 2.79
N HIS A 74 11.44 -16.22 2.42
CA HIS A 74 10.76 -16.20 1.10
C HIS A 74 10.86 -14.85 0.40
N LEU A 75 12.11 -14.37 0.28
CA LEU A 75 12.47 -13.18 -0.49
C LEU A 75 11.99 -13.28 -1.94
N ALA A 76 11.53 -12.15 -2.50
CA ALA A 76 11.05 -12.09 -3.86
C ALA A 76 12.03 -12.78 -4.83
N THR A 77 11.49 -13.65 -5.70
CA THR A 77 12.24 -14.40 -6.71
C THR A 77 13.18 -15.48 -6.18
N SER A 78 13.20 -15.73 -4.86
CA SER A 78 13.93 -16.86 -4.27
C SER A 78 13.27 -18.20 -4.65
N PRO A 79 14.00 -19.33 -4.53
CA PRO A 79 13.40 -20.65 -4.71
C PRO A 79 12.20 -20.90 -3.77
N ARG A 80 12.20 -20.32 -2.57
CA ARG A 80 11.08 -20.45 -1.63
C ARG A 80 9.87 -19.64 -2.08
N ASP A 81 10.05 -18.42 -2.59
CA ASP A 81 8.94 -17.64 -3.18
C ASP A 81 8.26 -18.42 -4.32
N GLU A 82 9.04 -19.03 -5.22
CA GLU A 82 8.50 -19.91 -6.27
C GLU A 82 7.77 -21.15 -5.69
N ALA A 83 8.29 -21.76 -4.62
CA ALA A 83 7.56 -22.84 -3.95
C ALA A 83 6.20 -22.38 -3.40
N LEU A 84 6.11 -21.14 -2.91
CA LEU A 84 4.85 -20.55 -2.47
C LEU A 84 3.93 -20.16 -3.64
N VAL A 85 4.47 -19.74 -4.80
CA VAL A 85 3.70 -19.61 -6.06
C VAL A 85 3.00 -20.94 -6.40
N GLN A 86 3.74 -22.05 -6.35
CA GLN A 86 3.20 -23.38 -6.62
C GLN A 86 2.17 -23.82 -5.58
N LEU A 87 2.39 -23.50 -4.29
CA LEU A 87 1.40 -23.74 -3.24
C LEU A 87 0.08 -23.01 -3.54
N LEU A 88 0.13 -21.73 -3.89
CA LEU A 88 -1.06 -20.94 -4.21
C LEU A 88 -1.80 -21.50 -5.43
N LEU A 89 -1.08 -21.83 -6.51
CA LEU A 89 -1.65 -22.50 -7.68
C LEU A 89 -2.33 -23.82 -7.30
N GLN A 90 -1.66 -24.67 -6.53
CA GLN A 90 -2.20 -25.95 -6.08
C GLN A 90 -3.51 -25.75 -5.31
N ARG A 91 -3.54 -24.83 -4.33
CA ARG A 91 -4.73 -24.57 -3.51
C ARG A 91 -5.89 -24.02 -4.35
N TRP A 92 -5.61 -23.14 -5.31
CA TRP A 92 -6.66 -22.53 -6.14
C TRP A 92 -7.10 -23.38 -7.33
N GLN A 93 -6.32 -24.38 -7.75
CA GLN A 93 -6.69 -25.33 -8.80
C GLN A 93 -7.32 -26.62 -8.26
N ASP A 94 -7.42 -26.75 -6.94
CA ASP A 94 -8.02 -27.92 -6.29
C ASP A 94 -9.47 -28.19 -6.79
N PRO A 95 -9.83 -29.43 -7.16
CA PRO A 95 -11.13 -29.73 -7.74
C PRO A 95 -12.30 -29.62 -6.75
N GLU A 96 -12.04 -29.69 -5.44
CA GLU A 96 -13.09 -29.71 -4.40
C GLU A 96 -13.23 -28.37 -3.66
N SER A 97 -12.16 -27.57 -3.62
CA SER A 97 -12.07 -26.34 -2.85
C SER A 97 -11.48 -25.15 -3.60
N GLY A 98 -11.03 -25.35 -4.85
CA GLY A 98 -10.41 -24.31 -5.67
C GLY A 98 -11.38 -23.37 -6.38
N LEU A 99 -10.81 -22.53 -7.23
CA LEU A 99 -11.49 -21.47 -8.00
C LEU A 99 -11.90 -21.99 -9.39
N ASP A 100 -12.49 -21.13 -10.24
CA ASP A 100 -12.79 -21.53 -11.63
C ASP A 100 -11.51 -21.70 -12.45
N SER A 101 -10.54 -20.81 -12.23
CA SER A 101 -9.19 -20.91 -12.81
C SER A 101 -8.19 -20.12 -11.99
N ALA A 102 -6.94 -20.57 -11.98
CA ALA A 102 -5.80 -19.84 -11.44
C ALA A 102 -4.59 -20.00 -12.36
N ARG A 103 -3.81 -18.92 -12.51
CA ARG A 103 -2.63 -18.86 -13.37
C ARG A 103 -1.59 -17.92 -12.82
N THR A 104 -0.34 -18.09 -13.23
CA THR A 104 0.71 -17.12 -12.98
C THR A 104 0.74 -16.03 -14.05
N THR A 105 1.31 -14.88 -13.69
CA THR A 105 1.75 -13.85 -14.63
C THR A 105 3.11 -13.40 -14.15
N GLU A 106 4.11 -13.51 -15.01
CA GLU A 106 5.52 -13.30 -14.69
C GLU A 106 6.04 -12.04 -15.35
N TYR A 107 6.78 -11.24 -14.59
CA TYR A 107 7.48 -10.06 -15.06
C TYR A 107 8.96 -10.18 -14.75
N GLU A 108 9.81 -9.76 -15.67
CA GLU A 108 11.25 -9.67 -15.45
C GLU A 108 11.54 -8.25 -14.93
N VAL A 109 11.94 -8.10 -13.68
CA VAL A 109 11.98 -6.81 -12.97
C VAL A 109 13.35 -6.58 -12.33
N LEU A 110 13.75 -5.33 -12.18
CA LEU A 110 15.03 -4.97 -11.59
C LEU A 110 14.93 -4.98 -10.08
N LEU A 111 15.57 -5.96 -9.45
CA LEU A 111 15.70 -6.06 -8.00
C LEU A 111 17.11 -5.70 -7.54
N SER A 112 17.33 -5.70 -6.22
CA SER A 112 18.62 -5.41 -5.61
C SER A 112 18.95 -6.47 -4.56
N PHE A 113 20.20 -6.92 -4.48
CA PHE A 113 20.64 -7.87 -3.45
C PHE A 113 22.05 -7.56 -2.93
N PRO A 114 22.38 -7.86 -1.66
CA PRO A 114 23.76 -7.84 -1.19
C PRO A 114 24.58 -8.94 -1.89
N ARG A 115 25.89 -8.75 -2.01
CA ARG A 115 26.82 -9.81 -2.50
C ARG A 115 27.24 -10.69 -1.34
N GLU A 116 27.09 -12.00 -1.50
CA GLU A 116 27.49 -12.97 -0.47
C GLU A 116 29.02 -13.02 -0.30
N GLU A 117 29.78 -12.89 -1.39
CA GLU A 117 31.24 -12.98 -1.36
C GLU A 117 31.90 -11.73 -0.76
N GLN A 118 31.15 -10.63 -0.69
CA GLN A 118 31.60 -9.33 -0.17
C GLN A 118 30.44 -8.72 0.65
N PRO A 119 30.25 -9.17 1.91
CA PRO A 119 29.16 -8.69 2.73
C PRO A 119 29.33 -7.20 3.02
N ASN A 120 28.19 -6.50 3.18
CA ASN A 120 28.20 -5.11 3.62
C ASN A 120 28.80 -5.03 5.04
N ARG A 121 29.58 -3.98 5.31
CA ARG A 121 30.27 -3.77 6.59
C ARG A 121 30.23 -2.33 7.03
N VAL A 122 30.17 -2.14 8.34
CA VAL A 122 30.30 -0.84 8.99
C VAL A 122 31.36 -0.97 10.06
N ASP A 123 32.49 -0.31 9.85
CA ASP A 123 33.67 -0.40 10.70
C ASP A 123 34.02 0.99 11.25
N VAL A 124 34.43 1.06 12.52
CA VAL A 124 35.14 2.22 13.05
C VAL A 124 36.62 1.97 12.85
N VAL A 125 37.32 2.89 12.19
CA VAL A 125 38.75 2.80 11.86
C VAL A 125 39.52 3.99 12.42
N ASN A 126 40.79 3.79 12.76
CA ASN A 126 41.69 4.88 13.14
C ASN A 126 42.40 5.51 11.92
N SER A 127 43.24 6.51 12.15
CA SER A 127 44.05 7.17 11.10
C SER A 127 45.01 6.27 10.33
N THR A 128 45.36 5.09 10.85
CA THR A 128 46.18 4.09 10.15
C THR A 128 45.35 3.09 9.34
N GLY A 129 44.02 3.19 9.39
CA GLY A 129 43.10 2.23 8.77
C GLY A 129 42.89 0.94 9.57
N ALA A 130 43.36 0.89 10.82
CA ALA A 130 43.11 -0.27 11.68
C ALA A 130 41.67 -0.23 12.20
N VAL A 131 40.97 -1.36 12.08
CA VAL A 131 39.59 -1.54 12.56
C VAL A 131 39.58 -1.62 14.09
N LEU A 132 38.82 -0.73 14.72
CA LEU A 132 38.63 -0.62 16.16
C LEU A 132 37.33 -1.28 16.64
N PHE A 133 36.30 -1.26 15.79
CA PHE A 133 35.00 -1.87 16.04
C PHE A 133 34.36 -2.22 14.69
N SER A 134 33.64 -3.34 14.66
CA SER A 134 32.85 -3.76 13.51
C SER A 134 31.42 -3.98 13.97
N CYS A 135 30.47 -3.33 13.31
CA CYS A 135 29.04 -3.59 13.52
C CYS A 135 28.71 -5.03 13.10
N ARG A 136 27.59 -5.56 13.59
CA ARG A 136 27.14 -6.88 13.15
C ARG A 136 26.72 -6.86 11.69
N GLN A 137 26.97 -7.98 11.02
CA GLN A 137 26.58 -8.19 9.62
C GLN A 137 25.19 -8.79 9.48
N SER A 138 24.63 -9.36 10.54
CA SER A 138 23.31 -9.99 10.57
C SER A 138 22.75 -10.03 12.00
N GLU A 139 21.46 -10.30 12.12
CA GLU A 139 20.81 -10.61 13.38
C GLU A 139 21.52 -11.76 14.12
N GLU A 140 21.54 -11.68 15.45
CA GLU A 140 22.00 -12.78 16.30
C GLU A 140 20.97 -13.91 16.32
N ASN A 141 21.43 -15.16 16.40
CA ASN A 141 20.55 -16.32 16.49
C ASN A 141 19.97 -16.48 17.90
N VAL A 142 18.95 -15.68 18.21
CA VAL A 142 18.29 -15.64 19.52
C VAL A 142 17.15 -16.67 19.60
N THR A 143 16.44 -16.95 18.50
CA THR A 143 15.25 -17.83 18.52
C THR A 143 15.39 -19.12 17.72
N GLY A 144 16.55 -19.38 17.12
CA GLY A 144 16.85 -20.59 16.35
C GLY A 144 16.58 -20.46 14.85
N GLU A 145 16.02 -19.33 14.41
CA GLU A 145 15.61 -19.07 13.03
C GLU A 145 16.51 -18.03 12.34
N GLN A 146 17.44 -17.39 13.04
CA GLN A 146 18.37 -16.40 12.46
C GLN A 146 19.74 -17.03 12.15
N GLY A 147 20.52 -16.36 11.30
CA GLY A 147 21.91 -16.72 11.00
C GLY A 147 22.10 -17.93 10.08
N GLY A 148 21.02 -18.50 9.54
CA GLY A 148 21.09 -19.47 8.44
C GLY A 148 21.50 -18.79 7.12
N PRO A 149 22.07 -19.54 6.15
CA PRO A 149 22.50 -18.98 4.86
C PRO A 149 21.35 -18.42 4.03
N ASP A 150 20.11 -18.89 4.27
CA ASP A 150 18.92 -18.45 3.55
C ASP A 150 18.36 -17.11 4.07
N VAL A 151 18.87 -16.61 5.21
CA VAL A 151 18.52 -15.29 5.75
C VAL A 151 19.39 -14.24 5.07
N VAL A 152 18.79 -13.47 4.16
CA VAL A 152 19.49 -12.35 3.50
C VAL A 152 20.03 -11.39 4.57
N PRO A 153 21.31 -10.99 4.57
CA PRO A 153 21.84 -10.02 5.52
C PRO A 153 21.08 -8.68 5.46
N PRO A 154 21.03 -7.89 6.54
CA PRO A 154 20.40 -6.57 6.49
C PRO A 154 21.08 -5.67 5.46
N TYR A 155 20.28 -5.04 4.61
CA TYR A 155 20.75 -4.11 3.59
C TYR A 155 19.63 -3.13 3.20
N ALA A 156 20.03 -2.01 2.61
CA ALA A 156 19.12 -1.09 1.95
C ALA A 156 18.99 -1.48 0.47
N ALA A 157 17.85 -2.05 0.07
CA ALA A 157 17.66 -2.42 -1.33
C ALA A 157 17.69 -1.17 -2.22
N TYR A 158 18.39 -1.30 -3.35
CA TYR A 158 18.72 -0.27 -4.33
C TYR A 158 19.78 0.76 -3.92
N ALA A 159 20.33 0.68 -2.71
CA ALA A 159 21.47 1.52 -2.34
C ALA A 159 22.71 1.17 -3.19
N PRO A 160 23.44 2.17 -3.72
CA PRO A 160 24.58 1.94 -4.60
C PRO A 160 25.77 1.35 -3.84
N PRO A 161 26.62 0.54 -4.49
CA PRO A 161 27.86 0.08 -3.90
C PRO A 161 28.86 1.24 -3.72
N GLY A 162 29.66 1.17 -2.66
CA GLY A 162 30.67 2.16 -2.34
C GLY A 162 31.29 1.94 -0.97
N THR A 163 32.44 2.54 -0.73
CA THR A 163 33.18 2.41 0.55
C THR A 163 33.51 3.78 1.18
N PRO A 164 32.53 4.70 1.34
CA PRO A 164 32.78 5.99 1.96
C PRO A 164 33.29 5.84 3.39
N GLN A 165 34.16 6.77 3.79
CA GLN A 165 34.72 6.84 5.13
C GLN A 165 34.77 8.29 5.57
N GLY A 166 34.34 8.56 6.80
CA GLY A 166 34.32 9.91 7.31
C GLY A 166 33.98 10.01 8.80
N PRO A 167 34.04 11.21 9.37
CA PRO A 167 33.56 11.45 10.73
C PRO A 167 32.06 11.20 10.81
N LEU A 168 31.60 10.62 11.93
CA LEU A 168 30.19 10.37 12.16
C LEU A 168 29.45 11.66 12.57
N VAL A 169 28.23 11.84 12.07
CA VAL A 169 27.28 12.91 12.45
C VAL A 169 25.91 12.29 12.70
N TYR A 170 25.15 12.79 13.68
CA TYR A 170 23.77 12.35 13.91
C TYR A 170 22.77 13.36 13.33
N ALA A 171 21.86 12.88 12.48
CA ALA A 171 20.89 13.71 11.76
C ALA A 171 19.43 13.29 11.98
N ASN A 172 19.09 12.81 13.19
CA ASN A 172 17.72 12.49 13.57
C ASN A 172 17.02 11.59 12.55
N GLN A 173 15.93 12.04 11.92
CA GLN A 173 15.15 11.25 10.96
C GLN A 173 15.60 11.45 9.51
N GLY A 174 16.65 12.24 9.25
CA GLY A 174 17.17 12.48 7.91
C GLY A 174 16.22 13.30 7.02
N SER A 175 15.35 14.11 7.61
CA SER A 175 14.52 15.07 6.86
C SER A 175 15.35 16.26 6.37
N GLU A 176 14.86 17.00 5.37
CA GLU A 176 15.54 18.23 4.95
C GLU A 176 15.68 19.25 6.09
N GLU A 177 14.68 19.32 6.97
CA GLU A 177 14.72 20.21 8.15
C GLU A 177 15.82 19.79 9.12
N ASP A 178 16.09 18.49 9.26
CA ASP A 178 17.17 18.00 10.12
C ASP A 178 18.54 18.48 9.61
N PHE A 179 18.79 18.35 8.30
CA PHE A 179 20.05 18.83 7.71
C PHE A 179 20.19 20.35 7.74
N LYS A 180 19.11 21.10 7.51
CA LYS A 180 19.09 22.57 7.68
C LYS A 180 19.44 22.96 9.11
N LYS A 181 18.94 22.22 10.11
CA LYS A 181 19.24 22.44 11.53
C LYS A 181 20.71 22.18 11.85
N LEU A 182 21.30 21.10 11.30
CA LEU A 182 22.73 20.81 11.44
C LEU A 182 23.62 21.91 10.83
N GLN A 183 23.26 22.41 9.65
CA GLN A 183 23.98 23.51 9.01
C GLN A 183 23.92 24.79 9.85
N LYS A 184 22.75 25.10 10.43
CA LYS A 184 22.56 26.24 11.35
C LYS A 184 23.38 26.09 12.64
N GLU A 185 23.57 24.86 13.12
CA GLU A 185 24.44 24.55 14.26
C GLU A 185 25.93 24.49 13.90
N GLU A 186 26.30 24.84 12.66
CA GLU A 186 27.68 24.85 12.15
C GLU A 186 28.35 23.46 12.18
N VAL A 187 27.56 22.38 12.09
CA VAL A 187 28.07 21.01 11.98
C VAL A 187 28.56 20.76 10.55
N LYS A 188 29.82 20.32 10.39
CA LYS A 188 30.40 19.99 9.08
C LYS A 188 29.83 18.68 8.54
N LEU A 189 29.14 18.74 7.40
CA LEU A 189 28.50 17.58 6.73
C LEU A 189 29.29 17.03 5.54
N GLN A 190 30.10 17.87 4.88
CA GLN A 190 30.88 17.45 3.73
C GLN A 190 31.82 16.29 4.11
N ASP A 191 31.74 15.21 3.33
CA ASP A 191 32.51 13.96 3.46
C ASP A 191 32.26 13.20 4.78
N SER A 192 31.16 13.49 5.49
CA SER A 192 30.79 12.78 6.72
C SER A 192 30.04 11.48 6.42
N ILE A 193 29.99 10.61 7.43
CA ILE A 193 28.99 9.54 7.50
C ILE A 193 27.88 10.02 8.44
N VAL A 194 26.62 9.92 8.00
CA VAL A 194 25.48 10.37 8.80
C VAL A 194 24.70 9.18 9.34
N LEU A 195 24.49 9.16 10.65
CA LEU A 195 23.57 8.24 11.33
C LEU A 195 22.19 8.88 11.44
N THR A 196 21.17 8.14 11.01
CA THR A 196 19.75 8.50 11.12
C THR A 196 18.96 7.38 11.76
N ARG A 197 17.81 7.70 12.34
CA ARG A 197 16.81 6.71 12.76
C ARG A 197 15.70 6.56 11.73
N TYR A 198 15.07 5.38 11.68
CA TYR A 198 13.85 5.14 10.92
C TYR A 198 12.69 6.04 11.38
N GLY A 199 11.65 6.17 10.53
CA GLY A 199 10.54 7.11 10.75
C GLY A 199 10.79 8.50 10.16
N GLY A 200 9.77 9.36 10.24
CA GLY A 200 9.77 10.69 9.61
C GLY A 200 9.59 10.60 8.10
N VAL A 201 10.66 10.78 7.35
CA VAL A 201 10.68 10.67 5.88
C VAL A 201 10.93 9.23 5.40
N GLY A 202 10.62 8.96 4.13
CA GLY A 202 10.87 7.67 3.48
C GLY A 202 12.34 7.22 3.54
N ARG A 203 12.59 5.91 3.41
CA ARG A 203 13.92 5.30 3.58
C ARG A 203 14.96 5.91 2.62
N GLY A 204 14.66 5.92 1.31
CA GLY A 204 15.52 6.51 0.27
C GLY A 204 15.72 8.02 0.43
N ALA A 205 14.68 8.73 0.87
CA ALA A 205 14.72 10.18 1.07
C ALA A 205 15.81 10.61 2.07
N LYS A 206 16.15 9.75 3.06
CA LYS A 206 17.24 10.02 4.01
C LYS A 206 18.59 10.19 3.28
N ALA A 207 18.88 9.31 2.32
CA ALA A 207 20.10 9.39 1.50
C ALA A 207 20.05 10.56 0.50
N VAL A 208 18.89 10.79 -0.14
CA VAL A 208 18.69 11.91 -1.06
C VAL A 208 18.93 13.24 -0.35
N ASN A 209 18.33 13.42 0.83
CA ASN A 209 18.48 14.64 1.62
C ASN A 209 19.92 14.81 2.09
N ALA A 210 20.58 13.75 2.57
CA ALA A 210 21.97 13.79 3.01
C ALA A 210 22.94 14.21 1.89
N ALA A 211 22.77 13.65 0.68
CA ALA A 211 23.64 13.91 -0.46
C ALA A 211 23.63 15.39 -0.89
N LYS A 212 22.51 16.10 -0.72
CA LYS A 212 22.41 17.56 -1.00
C LYS A 212 23.42 18.39 -0.18
N TYR A 213 23.91 17.87 0.94
CA TYR A 213 24.87 18.53 1.84
C TYR A 213 26.29 17.93 1.77
N GLY A 214 26.57 17.09 0.77
CA GLY A 214 27.90 16.51 0.55
C GLY A 214 28.25 15.36 1.50
N VAL A 215 27.26 14.76 2.16
CA VAL A 215 27.42 13.55 2.98
C VAL A 215 27.85 12.38 2.08
N ALA A 216 28.81 11.58 2.54
CA ALA A 216 29.41 10.50 1.74
C ALA A 216 28.68 9.16 1.89
N GLY A 217 28.04 8.91 3.04
CA GLY A 217 27.27 7.70 3.29
C GLY A 217 26.33 7.83 4.48
N VAL A 218 25.33 6.97 4.55
CA VAL A 218 24.28 7.01 5.59
C VAL A 218 24.16 5.67 6.32
N LEU A 219 23.96 5.75 7.62
CA LEU A 219 23.55 4.64 8.47
C LEU A 219 22.12 4.86 8.95
N VAL A 220 21.33 3.80 9.04
CA VAL A 220 19.96 3.85 9.55
C VAL A 220 19.77 2.83 10.67
N TYR A 221 19.16 3.23 11.77
CA TYR A 221 18.82 2.30 12.86
C TYR A 221 17.37 2.50 13.33
N THR A 222 16.82 1.53 14.04
CA THR A 222 15.52 1.68 14.71
C THR A 222 15.75 2.05 16.17
N ASP A 223 15.34 3.25 16.57
CA ASP A 223 15.52 3.71 17.95
C ASP A 223 14.54 3.00 18.91
N PRO A 224 15.01 2.46 20.06
CA PRO A 224 14.12 1.85 21.05
C PRO A 224 12.99 2.78 21.52
N LYS A 225 13.18 4.11 21.53
CA LYS A 225 12.13 5.06 21.86
C LYS A 225 10.98 5.04 20.86
N ASP A 226 11.27 4.77 19.59
CA ASP A 226 10.29 4.85 18.50
C ASP A 226 9.56 3.53 18.26
N ILE A 227 10.10 2.41 18.74
CA ILE A 227 9.58 1.06 18.46
C ILE A 227 9.31 0.21 19.71
N ASN A 228 10.09 0.38 20.78
CA ASN A 228 10.06 -0.49 21.96
C ASN A 228 9.54 0.20 23.23
N ASP A 229 8.99 1.41 23.11
CA ASP A 229 8.65 2.26 24.26
C ASP A 229 9.85 2.49 25.19
N GLY A 230 11.06 2.56 24.61
CA GLY A 230 12.33 2.77 25.31
C GLY A 230 13.03 1.50 25.83
N LYS A 231 12.43 0.31 25.68
CA LYS A 231 13.04 -0.96 26.12
C LYS A 231 14.12 -1.43 25.17
N SER A 232 15.25 -1.88 25.71
CA SER A 232 16.43 -2.24 24.91
C SER A 232 17.21 -3.44 25.44
N LEU A 233 16.89 -3.97 26.62
CA LEU A 233 17.63 -5.10 27.17
C LEU A 233 17.18 -6.42 26.52
N PRO A 234 18.08 -7.40 26.31
CA PRO A 234 17.73 -8.69 25.72
C PRO A 234 16.57 -9.42 26.42
N ASN A 235 16.45 -9.28 27.74
CA ASN A 235 15.37 -9.89 28.54
C ASN A 235 14.04 -9.11 28.48
N GLU A 236 14.02 -7.93 27.85
CA GLU A 236 12.83 -7.10 27.62
C GLU A 236 12.30 -7.25 26.19
N THR A 237 13.07 -7.86 25.29
CA THR A 237 12.80 -7.99 23.85
C THR A 237 12.46 -9.42 23.47
N PHE A 238 12.07 -9.67 22.22
CA PHE A 238 11.83 -11.01 21.69
C PHE A 238 13.06 -11.92 21.92
N PRO A 239 12.89 -13.15 22.45
CA PRO A 239 11.67 -13.94 22.60
C PRO A 239 10.88 -13.75 23.91
N HIS A 240 11.22 -12.78 24.75
CA HIS A 240 10.55 -12.55 26.04
C HIS A 240 9.34 -11.61 25.95
N SER A 241 9.30 -10.78 24.91
CA SER A 241 8.17 -9.90 24.60
C SER A 241 8.04 -9.70 23.09
N TRP A 242 7.08 -8.87 22.68
CA TRP A 242 6.95 -8.44 21.29
C TRP A 242 7.98 -7.38 20.84
N CYS A 243 8.84 -6.88 21.73
CA CYS A 243 9.77 -5.80 21.41
C CYS A 243 10.95 -6.27 20.53
N LEU A 244 11.47 -5.37 19.70
CA LEU A 244 12.59 -5.58 18.78
C LEU A 244 13.87 -5.92 19.56
N PRO A 245 14.57 -7.03 19.26
CA PRO A 245 15.86 -7.34 19.86
C PRO A 245 16.99 -6.39 19.43
N PRO A 246 18.09 -6.26 20.21
CA PRO A 246 19.18 -5.32 19.91
C PRO A 246 19.87 -5.49 18.57
N SER A 247 20.00 -6.75 18.12
CA SER A 247 20.59 -7.10 16.83
C SER A 247 19.60 -7.03 15.66
N GLY A 248 18.31 -6.76 15.91
CA GLY A 248 17.27 -6.73 14.88
C GLY A 248 17.41 -5.51 13.98
N VAL A 249 17.35 -5.73 12.66
CA VAL A 249 17.57 -4.69 11.65
C VAL A 249 16.44 -4.68 10.63
N GLU A 250 15.73 -3.57 10.53
CA GLU A 250 14.70 -3.34 9.50
C GLU A 250 15.37 -3.27 8.12
N ARG A 251 15.01 -4.20 7.24
CA ARG A 251 15.28 -4.15 5.79
C ARG A 251 14.22 -3.29 5.07
N GLY A 252 14.39 -3.05 3.78
CA GLY A 252 13.38 -2.34 2.99
C GLY A 252 13.89 -1.87 1.65
N SER A 253 12.97 -1.55 0.74
CA SER A 253 13.25 -0.75 -0.45
C SER A 253 13.60 0.69 -0.07
N TYR A 254 14.67 1.20 -0.68
CA TYR A 254 15.07 2.61 -0.62
C TYR A 254 14.84 3.31 -1.96
N PHE A 255 14.12 2.67 -2.88
CA PHE A 255 13.68 3.31 -4.10
C PHE A 255 12.63 4.38 -3.80
N GLU A 256 12.71 5.51 -4.49
CA GLU A 256 11.84 6.67 -4.28
C GLU A 256 10.39 6.43 -4.74
N TYR A 257 10.23 5.62 -5.79
CA TYR A 257 8.94 5.33 -6.40
C TYR A 257 8.49 3.88 -6.11
N PHE A 258 7.32 3.52 -6.62
CA PHE A 258 6.86 2.14 -6.75
C PHE A 258 6.80 1.72 -8.23
N GLY A 259 6.60 0.43 -8.51
CA GLY A 259 6.74 -0.19 -9.84
C GLY A 259 8.20 -0.55 -10.18
N ASP A 260 8.39 -1.30 -11.27
CA ASP A 260 9.74 -1.62 -11.76
C ASP A 260 10.53 -0.33 -12.06
N PRO A 261 11.77 -0.18 -11.54
CA PRO A 261 12.56 1.01 -11.81
C PRO A 261 12.82 1.28 -13.29
N LEU A 262 12.83 0.25 -14.14
CA LEU A 262 13.23 0.35 -15.55
C LEU A 262 12.07 0.50 -16.53
N THR A 263 10.83 0.18 -16.16
CA THR A 263 9.67 0.23 -17.07
C THR A 263 8.55 1.15 -16.58
N PRO A 264 8.82 2.40 -16.20
CA PRO A 264 7.75 3.29 -15.75
C PRO A 264 6.64 3.44 -16.82
N TYR A 265 5.40 3.17 -16.42
CA TYR A 265 4.18 3.21 -17.23
C TYR A 265 4.08 2.13 -18.33
N LEU A 266 4.93 1.09 -18.29
CA LEU A 266 4.90 -0.04 -19.23
C LEU A 266 5.11 -1.34 -18.46
N PRO A 267 4.31 -2.39 -18.68
CA PRO A 267 4.52 -3.64 -17.97
C PRO A 267 5.86 -4.27 -18.33
N ALA A 268 6.59 -4.78 -17.33
CA ALA A 268 7.92 -5.39 -17.42
C ALA A 268 7.91 -6.80 -18.06
N THR A 269 7.24 -6.93 -19.20
CA THR A 269 7.27 -8.11 -20.07
C THR A 269 8.63 -8.27 -20.75
N PRO A 270 9.02 -9.49 -21.22
CA PRO A 270 10.32 -9.72 -21.86
C PRO A 270 10.62 -8.84 -23.09
N SER A 271 9.58 -8.32 -23.75
CA SER A 271 9.70 -7.42 -24.92
C SER A 271 9.63 -5.94 -24.56
N SER A 272 9.47 -5.59 -23.28
CA SER A 272 9.24 -4.21 -22.86
C SER A 272 10.47 -3.34 -23.10
N PHE A 273 10.24 -2.06 -23.34
CA PHE A 273 11.30 -1.07 -23.34
C PHE A 273 11.78 -0.85 -21.92
N ARG A 274 13.08 -0.95 -21.69
CA ARG A 274 13.71 -0.67 -20.40
C ARG A 274 14.59 0.56 -20.48
N LEU A 275 14.49 1.42 -19.47
CA LEU A 275 15.48 2.46 -19.23
C LEU A 275 16.86 1.81 -19.04
N ASN A 276 17.92 2.51 -19.47
CA ASN A 276 19.26 2.17 -19.00
C ASN A 276 19.31 2.44 -17.50
N SER A 277 19.85 1.50 -16.71
CA SER A 277 19.99 1.64 -15.25
C SER A 277 20.71 2.93 -14.85
N ASP A 278 21.68 3.40 -15.64
CA ASP A 278 22.41 4.66 -15.38
C ASP A 278 21.53 5.90 -15.54
N ASN A 279 20.42 5.80 -16.27
CA ASN A 279 19.46 6.88 -16.53
C ASN A 279 18.18 6.75 -15.69
N ALA A 280 18.00 5.66 -14.94
CA ALA A 280 16.82 5.46 -14.11
C ALA A 280 16.88 6.35 -12.86
N SER A 281 15.81 7.10 -12.61
CA SER A 281 15.66 7.95 -11.43
C SER A 281 15.07 7.19 -10.25
N GLY A 282 15.29 7.70 -9.03
CA GLY A 282 14.70 7.20 -7.79
C GLY A 282 15.63 6.32 -6.93
N PHE A 283 16.84 6.02 -7.40
CA PHE A 283 17.83 5.32 -6.58
C PHE A 283 18.50 6.27 -5.56
N PRO A 284 18.83 5.80 -4.35
CA PRO A 284 19.68 6.54 -3.42
C PRO A 284 21.00 6.98 -4.08
N PRO A 285 21.40 8.25 -3.96
CA PRO A 285 22.60 8.75 -4.64
C PRO A 285 23.92 8.37 -3.95
N ILE A 286 23.87 7.91 -2.70
CA ILE A 286 25.03 7.56 -1.88
C ILE A 286 24.80 6.24 -1.13
N PRO A 287 25.86 5.49 -0.76
CA PRO A 287 25.73 4.27 0.02
C PRO A 287 24.98 4.48 1.33
N ILE A 288 24.02 3.59 1.60
CA ILE A 288 23.21 3.60 2.81
C ILE A 288 23.06 2.18 3.34
N GLN A 289 23.21 2.01 4.67
CA GLN A 289 23.20 0.69 5.31
C GLN A 289 22.41 0.73 6.63
N PRO A 290 21.42 -0.16 6.82
CA PRO A 290 20.75 -0.30 8.10
C PRO A 290 21.60 -1.11 9.09
N ILE A 291 21.50 -0.79 10.38
CA ILE A 291 22.23 -1.45 11.49
C ILE A 291 21.30 -1.72 12.69
N GLY A 292 21.70 -2.64 13.56
CA GLY A 292 21.00 -2.92 14.81
C GLY A 292 21.14 -1.75 15.80
N PHE A 293 20.20 -1.62 16.73
CA PHE A 293 20.27 -0.53 17.70
C PHE A 293 21.38 -0.72 18.74
N GLU A 294 21.89 -1.94 18.95
CA GLU A 294 23.11 -2.16 19.75
C GLU A 294 24.35 -1.53 19.10
N ASP A 295 24.48 -1.65 17.77
CA ASP A 295 25.57 -1.03 17.03
C ASP A 295 25.41 0.49 17.01
N ALA A 296 24.18 0.96 16.81
CA ALA A 296 23.86 2.38 16.90
C ALA A 296 24.15 2.95 18.30
N GLN A 297 23.92 2.19 19.37
CA GLN A 297 24.28 2.58 20.73
C GLN A 297 25.79 2.80 20.86
N VAL A 298 26.61 1.86 20.38
CA VAL A 298 28.07 1.98 20.42
C VAL A 298 28.56 3.22 19.66
N LEU A 299 28.00 3.47 18.47
CA LEU A 299 28.37 4.63 17.65
C LEU A 299 27.91 5.95 18.27
N LEU A 300 26.62 6.07 18.59
CA LEU A 300 25.98 7.32 18.96
C LEU A 300 26.31 7.75 20.39
N CYS A 301 26.46 6.81 21.33
CA CYS A 301 26.84 7.12 22.71
C CYS A 301 28.32 7.53 22.87
N ASN A 302 29.17 7.24 21.87
CA ASN A 302 30.54 7.73 21.80
C ASN A 302 30.70 8.98 20.93
N LEU A 303 29.62 9.49 20.33
CA LEU A 303 29.66 10.65 19.45
C LEU A 303 29.98 11.92 20.25
N GLY A 304 30.89 12.75 19.75
CA GLY A 304 31.27 14.03 20.35
C GLY A 304 30.40 15.18 19.87
N GLY A 305 30.88 16.41 20.04
CA GLY A 305 30.19 17.62 19.58
C GLY A 305 29.05 18.09 20.49
N LYS A 306 28.24 19.02 19.98
CA LYS A 306 27.13 19.64 20.73
C LYS A 306 26.05 18.61 21.10
N LEU A 307 25.36 18.85 22.21
CA LEU A 307 24.18 18.06 22.59
C LEU A 307 23.07 18.25 21.54
N ALA A 308 22.45 17.14 21.12
CA ALA A 308 21.33 17.19 20.19
C ALA A 308 20.09 17.78 20.87
N PRO A 309 19.21 18.45 20.10
CA PRO A 309 17.93 18.97 20.58
C PRO A 309 17.10 17.92 21.36
N ALA A 310 16.23 18.37 22.27
CA ALA A 310 15.44 17.46 23.13
C ALA A 310 14.52 16.51 22.32
N ASP A 311 13.95 17.01 21.22
CA ASP A 311 13.16 16.25 20.26
C ASP A 311 14.01 15.22 19.47
N TRP A 312 15.33 15.40 19.44
CA TRP A 312 16.28 14.51 18.76
C TRP A 312 16.82 13.39 19.66
N GLN A 313 16.50 13.41 20.95
CA GLN A 313 16.91 12.36 21.89
C GLN A 313 16.10 11.06 21.67
N GLY A 314 16.63 9.95 22.14
CA GLY A 314 16.09 8.59 21.94
C GLY A 314 16.25 7.67 23.14
N GLY A 315 16.14 6.36 22.90
CA GLY A 315 16.07 5.29 23.90
C GLY A 315 17.32 4.41 24.00
N LEU A 316 18.47 4.87 23.51
CA LEU A 316 19.74 4.10 23.51
C LEU A 316 20.49 4.14 24.86
N GLY A 317 20.01 4.88 25.86
CA GLY A 317 20.61 4.90 27.20
C GLY A 317 21.79 5.87 27.39
N CYS A 318 21.90 6.89 26.55
CA CYS A 318 22.89 7.96 26.66
C CYS A 318 22.33 9.28 26.13
N ASP A 319 22.99 10.40 26.43
CA ASP A 319 22.72 11.68 25.79
C ASP A 319 23.21 11.67 24.34
N TYR A 320 22.36 12.10 23.41
CA TYR A 320 22.67 12.12 21.99
C TYR A 320 23.38 13.42 21.67
N ASN A 321 24.56 13.32 21.05
CA ASN A 321 25.29 14.46 20.53
C ASN A 321 25.20 14.51 19.00
N LEU A 322 25.60 15.64 18.39
CA LEU A 322 25.49 15.86 16.94
C LEU A 322 26.73 15.41 16.15
N GLY A 323 27.89 15.26 16.80
CA GLY A 323 29.18 15.16 16.12
C GLY A 323 29.69 16.54 15.65
N PRO A 324 30.64 16.59 14.69
CA PRO A 324 31.23 15.46 13.98
C PRO A 324 32.31 14.73 14.81
N GLY A 325 32.43 13.41 14.61
CA GLY A 325 33.49 12.58 15.20
C GLY A 325 33.26 12.18 16.66
N PHE A 326 34.12 11.31 17.19
CA PHE A 326 33.98 10.73 18.52
C PHE A 326 34.55 11.62 19.63
N ARG A 327 34.02 11.49 20.85
CA ARG A 327 34.49 12.24 22.04
C ARG A 327 35.79 11.65 22.61
N SER A 328 36.69 12.49 23.13
CA SER A 328 37.99 12.07 23.72
C SER A 328 37.88 11.09 24.89
N ASN A 329 36.79 11.16 25.65
CA ASN A 329 36.55 10.29 26.81
C ASN A 329 35.70 9.06 26.47
N GLY A 330 35.50 8.77 25.19
CA GLY A 330 34.81 7.58 24.69
C GLY A 330 35.77 6.39 24.52
N ILE A 331 35.26 5.33 23.90
CA ILE A 331 36.06 4.12 23.61
C ILE A 331 36.87 4.22 22.30
N PHE A 332 36.53 5.19 21.44
CA PHE A 332 37.21 5.45 20.17
C PHE A 332 38.08 6.71 20.28
N PRO A 333 39.22 6.77 19.56
CA PRO A 333 40.03 7.97 19.52
C PRO A 333 39.30 9.08 18.73
N GLU A 334 39.63 10.35 19.00
CA GLU A 334 38.99 11.51 18.35
C GLU A 334 39.17 11.53 16.83
N ASP A 335 40.24 10.91 16.32
CA ASP A 335 40.53 10.76 14.89
C ASP A 335 39.86 9.53 14.27
N GLY A 336 39.06 8.78 15.05
CA GLY A 336 38.29 7.65 14.58
C GLY A 336 37.24 8.05 13.54
N GLN A 337 37.17 7.28 12.46
CA GLN A 337 36.22 7.47 11.37
C GLN A 337 35.34 6.24 11.21
N VAL A 338 34.14 6.42 10.64
CA VAL A 338 33.27 5.31 10.26
C VAL A 338 33.48 5.02 8.78
N ASN A 339 33.76 3.78 8.44
CA ASN A 339 33.78 3.24 7.08
C ASN A 339 32.49 2.47 6.84
N VAL A 340 31.81 2.76 5.74
CA VAL A 340 30.58 2.06 5.32
C VAL A 340 30.88 1.40 3.98
N SER A 341 31.08 0.08 3.97
CA SER A 341 31.34 -0.69 2.75
C SER A 341 30.06 -1.39 2.30
N VAL A 342 29.48 -0.94 1.19
CA VAL A 342 28.26 -1.49 0.58
C VAL A 342 28.61 -2.12 -0.76
N HIS A 343 28.12 -3.33 -0.98
CA HIS A 343 28.41 -4.15 -2.17
C HIS A 343 27.13 -4.70 -2.82
N ASN A 344 26.00 -3.99 -2.65
CA ASN A 344 24.75 -4.34 -3.30
C ASN A 344 24.90 -4.38 -4.84
N ARG A 345 24.11 -5.22 -5.49
CA ARG A 345 24.02 -5.31 -6.95
C ARG A 345 22.57 -5.18 -7.39
N LEU A 346 22.36 -4.55 -8.53
CA LEU A 346 21.10 -4.56 -9.26
C LEU A 346 21.08 -5.79 -10.18
N GLU A 347 19.96 -6.50 -10.22
CA GLU A 347 19.82 -7.75 -10.99
C GLU A 347 18.39 -7.87 -11.55
N LEU A 348 18.25 -8.16 -12.84
CA LEU A 348 16.95 -8.53 -13.42
C LEU A 348 16.56 -9.93 -12.93
N ARG A 349 15.35 -10.05 -12.41
CA ARG A 349 14.81 -11.29 -11.85
C ARG A 349 13.37 -11.49 -12.32
N ASN A 350 12.97 -12.73 -12.51
CA ASN A 350 11.57 -13.06 -12.77
C ASN A 350 10.80 -13.10 -11.45
N SER A 351 9.77 -12.26 -11.34
CA SER A 351 8.82 -12.26 -10.23
C SER A 351 7.44 -12.64 -10.75
N SER A 352 6.76 -13.53 -10.02
CA SER A 352 5.47 -14.08 -10.40
C SER A 352 4.35 -13.58 -9.49
N ASN A 353 3.29 -13.07 -10.11
CA ASN A 353 1.98 -12.96 -9.50
C ASN A 353 1.18 -14.25 -9.70
N VAL A 354 0.34 -14.62 -8.74
CA VAL A 354 -0.69 -15.67 -8.93
C VAL A 354 -2.07 -15.01 -8.95
N LEU A 355 -2.83 -15.23 -10.02
CA LEU A 355 -4.18 -14.71 -10.19
C LEU A 355 -5.19 -15.85 -10.21
N GLY A 356 -6.19 -15.76 -9.35
CA GLY A 356 -7.33 -16.67 -9.27
C GLY A 356 -8.64 -15.94 -9.56
N ILE A 357 -9.62 -16.61 -10.19
CA ILE A 357 -10.92 -15.99 -10.48
C ILE A 357 -12.08 -16.93 -10.17
N ILE A 358 -13.13 -16.37 -9.56
CA ILE A 358 -14.49 -16.91 -9.56
C ILE A 358 -15.32 -16.04 -10.50
N ARG A 359 -15.78 -16.61 -11.62
CA ARG A 359 -16.54 -15.87 -12.63
C ARG A 359 -17.93 -15.51 -12.12
N GLY A 360 -18.31 -14.24 -12.27
CA GLY A 360 -19.65 -13.76 -11.93
C GLY A 360 -20.76 -14.45 -12.73
N ALA A 361 -21.89 -14.71 -12.10
CA ALA A 361 -23.07 -15.33 -12.72
C ALA A 361 -23.85 -14.34 -13.60
N VAL A 362 -23.87 -13.06 -13.25
CA VAL A 362 -24.71 -12.03 -13.89
C VAL A 362 -23.88 -10.95 -14.55
N GLU A 363 -22.86 -10.44 -13.85
CA GLU A 363 -21.98 -9.36 -14.28
C GLU A 363 -20.51 -9.84 -14.29
N PRO A 364 -20.16 -10.83 -15.14
CA PRO A 364 -18.81 -11.38 -15.18
C PRO A 364 -17.74 -10.36 -15.61
N ASP A 365 -18.16 -9.23 -16.16
CA ASP A 365 -17.34 -8.09 -16.58
C ASP A 365 -17.18 -7.01 -15.50
N ARG A 366 -17.63 -7.26 -14.26
CA ARG A 366 -17.35 -6.42 -13.09
C ARG A 366 -16.47 -7.20 -12.13
N TYR A 367 -15.39 -6.58 -11.67
CA TYR A 367 -14.36 -7.23 -10.84
C TYR A 367 -14.36 -6.66 -9.43
N VAL A 368 -14.53 -7.51 -8.42
CA VAL A 368 -14.13 -7.19 -7.05
C VAL A 368 -12.80 -7.88 -6.80
N LEU A 369 -11.74 -7.10 -6.63
CA LEU A 369 -10.39 -7.63 -6.46
C LEU A 369 -10.07 -7.75 -4.98
N TYR A 370 -9.42 -8.85 -4.60
CA TYR A 370 -8.86 -9.10 -3.28
C TYR A 370 -7.39 -9.51 -3.42
N GLY A 371 -6.49 -8.74 -2.85
CA GLY A 371 -5.04 -8.89 -3.03
C GLY A 371 -4.26 -8.88 -1.73
N ASN A 372 -3.09 -9.52 -1.79
CA ASN A 372 -2.07 -9.61 -0.73
C ASN A 372 -0.74 -9.97 -1.40
N HIS A 373 0.37 -9.34 -1.04
CA HIS A 373 1.69 -9.81 -1.49
C HIS A 373 2.15 -11.05 -0.75
N ARG A 374 3.16 -11.72 -1.29
CA ARG A 374 3.64 -13.02 -0.82
C ARG A 374 5.13 -13.01 -0.49
N ASP A 375 5.92 -12.19 -1.17
CA ASP A 375 7.33 -12.05 -0.86
C ASP A 375 7.52 -11.33 0.48
N SER A 376 8.59 -11.67 1.19
CA SER A 376 8.97 -11.04 2.44
C SER A 376 10.48 -10.85 2.54
N TRP A 377 10.96 -9.97 3.41
CA TRP A 377 12.40 -9.81 3.62
C TRP A 377 13.10 -11.06 4.19
N VAL A 378 12.46 -11.77 5.11
CA VAL A 378 13.00 -12.98 5.75
C VAL A 378 11.89 -14.02 5.85
N HIS A 379 11.44 -14.42 7.04
CA HIS A 379 10.34 -15.39 7.22
C HIS A 379 8.97 -14.75 7.04
N GLY A 380 8.88 -13.42 7.22
CA GLY A 380 7.69 -12.63 6.93
C GLY A 380 6.41 -13.17 7.54
N ALA A 381 6.46 -13.64 8.79
CA ALA A 381 5.30 -14.26 9.40
C ALA A 381 4.16 -13.27 9.52
N VAL A 382 4.42 -12.10 10.10
CA VAL A 382 3.48 -10.96 10.14
C VAL A 382 3.29 -10.42 8.73
N ASP A 383 4.40 -10.04 8.09
CA ASP A 383 4.45 -9.32 6.82
C ASP A 383 5.11 -10.17 5.71
N PRO A 384 4.33 -10.68 4.73
CA PRO A 384 2.88 -10.58 4.55
C PRO A 384 2.11 -11.84 4.93
N SER A 385 2.78 -12.86 5.47
CA SER A 385 2.22 -14.21 5.51
C SER A 385 0.94 -14.33 6.33
N THR A 386 0.68 -13.42 7.28
CA THR A 386 -0.63 -13.37 7.96
C THR A 386 -1.77 -13.05 7.00
N GLY A 387 -1.59 -12.10 6.08
CA GLY A 387 -2.55 -11.82 5.02
C GLY A 387 -2.64 -12.95 4.01
N THR A 388 -1.52 -13.57 3.63
CA THR A 388 -1.54 -14.73 2.72
C THR A 388 -2.29 -15.91 3.33
N ALA A 389 -2.15 -16.12 4.64
CA ALA A 389 -2.89 -17.15 5.37
C ALA A 389 -4.41 -16.89 5.37
N VAL A 390 -4.82 -15.62 5.51
CA VAL A 390 -6.23 -15.19 5.40
C VAL A 390 -6.74 -15.33 3.95
N LEU A 391 -5.95 -14.93 2.95
CA LEU A 391 -6.24 -15.10 1.52
C LEU A 391 -6.54 -16.55 1.19
N LEU A 392 -5.68 -17.47 1.63
CA LEU A 392 -5.83 -18.91 1.40
C LEU A 392 -7.09 -19.48 2.06
N GLU A 393 -7.41 -19.09 3.29
CA GLU A 393 -8.60 -19.60 3.98
C GLU A 393 -9.90 -19.04 3.37
N LEU A 394 -9.94 -17.75 3.07
CA LEU A 394 -11.10 -17.11 2.44
C LEU A 394 -11.38 -17.68 1.05
N SER A 395 -10.34 -17.80 0.21
CA SER A 395 -10.46 -18.40 -1.12
C SER A 395 -10.87 -19.87 -1.06
N ARG A 396 -10.37 -20.65 -0.08
CA ARG A 396 -10.77 -22.05 0.14
C ARG A 396 -12.26 -22.16 0.49
N VAL A 397 -12.77 -21.34 1.41
CA VAL A 397 -14.20 -21.37 1.79
C VAL A 397 -15.08 -21.08 0.58
N LEU A 398 -14.80 -19.97 -0.12
CA LEU A 398 -15.57 -19.55 -1.30
C LEU A 398 -15.47 -20.55 -2.46
N GLY A 399 -14.28 -21.09 -2.72
CA GLY A 399 -14.07 -22.15 -3.69
C GLY A 399 -14.81 -23.44 -3.34
N THR A 400 -14.86 -23.83 -2.05
CA THR A 400 -15.64 -24.99 -1.60
C THR A 400 -17.13 -24.82 -1.87
N LEU A 401 -17.69 -23.63 -1.57
CA LEU A 401 -19.09 -23.29 -1.86
C LEU A 401 -19.39 -23.32 -3.37
N LEU A 402 -18.44 -22.81 -4.17
CA LEU A 402 -18.48 -22.81 -5.63
C LEU A 402 -18.50 -24.24 -6.20
N LYS A 403 -17.57 -25.11 -5.79
CA LYS A 403 -17.45 -26.49 -6.28
C LYS A 403 -18.62 -27.38 -5.87
N LYS A 404 -19.24 -27.10 -4.71
CA LYS A 404 -20.50 -27.74 -4.30
C LYS A 404 -21.72 -27.27 -5.10
N GLY A 405 -21.58 -26.23 -5.93
CA GLY A 405 -22.70 -25.63 -6.67
C GLY A 405 -23.69 -24.89 -5.77
N THR A 406 -23.32 -24.59 -4.52
CA THR A 406 -24.18 -23.92 -3.55
C THR A 406 -24.28 -22.42 -3.81
N TRP A 407 -23.22 -21.82 -4.37
CA TRP A 407 -23.14 -20.39 -4.59
C TRP A 407 -22.26 -20.05 -5.79
N ARG A 408 -22.60 -18.94 -6.47
CA ARG A 408 -21.75 -18.24 -7.42
C ARG A 408 -22.03 -16.74 -7.29
N PRO A 409 -21.00 -15.87 -7.22
CA PRO A 409 -21.22 -14.45 -7.01
C PRO A 409 -21.89 -13.79 -8.21
N ARG A 410 -22.55 -12.65 -7.99
CA ARG A 410 -23.17 -11.87 -9.08
C ARG A 410 -22.09 -11.31 -10.02
N ARG A 411 -21.06 -10.70 -9.44
CA ARG A 411 -19.86 -10.14 -10.10
C ARG A 411 -18.69 -11.10 -10.00
N SER A 412 -17.69 -10.93 -10.86
CA SER A 412 -16.48 -11.75 -10.77
C SER A 412 -15.64 -11.33 -9.56
N ILE A 413 -15.16 -12.31 -8.81
CA ILE A 413 -14.17 -12.12 -7.73
C ILE A 413 -12.80 -12.51 -8.29
N VAL A 414 -11.82 -11.63 -8.13
CA VAL A 414 -10.43 -11.87 -8.54
C VAL A 414 -9.56 -11.88 -7.29
N PHE A 415 -8.90 -13.01 -7.04
CA PHE A 415 -7.88 -13.16 -6.01
C PHE A 415 -6.51 -12.93 -6.61
N ALA A 416 -5.64 -12.21 -5.91
CA ALA A 416 -4.28 -11.96 -6.35
C ALA A 416 -3.28 -12.18 -5.21
N SER A 417 -2.22 -12.92 -5.53
CA SER A 417 -1.01 -13.04 -4.70
C SER A 417 0.12 -12.32 -5.44
N TRP A 418 0.49 -11.14 -4.95
CA TRP A 418 1.47 -10.26 -5.59
C TRP A 418 2.90 -10.69 -5.24
N GLY A 419 3.81 -10.56 -6.20
CA GLY A 419 5.25 -10.76 -5.97
C GLY A 419 6.03 -9.45 -6.04
N ALA A 420 7.18 -9.41 -5.37
CA ALA A 420 8.09 -8.25 -5.31
C ALA A 420 7.43 -6.96 -4.79
N GLU A 421 6.51 -7.05 -3.82
CA GLU A 421 5.98 -5.87 -3.14
C GLU A 421 7.08 -5.17 -2.33
N GLU A 422 7.93 -5.93 -1.65
CA GLU A 422 8.93 -5.41 -0.72
C GLU A 422 9.98 -4.54 -1.42
N PHE A 423 10.08 -4.72 -2.73
CA PHE A 423 10.97 -4.01 -3.65
C PHE A 423 10.33 -2.77 -4.28
N GLY A 424 9.11 -2.40 -3.88
CA GLY A 424 8.40 -1.21 -4.32
C GLY A 424 7.11 -1.51 -5.06
N LEU A 425 6.22 -2.35 -4.51
CA LEU A 425 4.90 -2.68 -5.08
C LEU A 425 4.97 -3.20 -6.52
N ILE A 426 6.04 -3.91 -6.88
CA ILE A 426 6.36 -4.16 -8.29
C ILE A 426 5.27 -5.02 -8.92
N GLY A 427 4.99 -6.21 -8.39
CA GLY A 427 4.04 -7.13 -9.01
C GLY A 427 2.63 -6.56 -9.20
N SER A 428 2.10 -5.84 -8.21
CA SER A 428 0.79 -5.20 -8.31
C SER A 428 0.81 -4.03 -9.30
N THR A 429 1.88 -3.24 -9.34
CA THR A 429 2.03 -2.12 -10.29
C THR A 429 2.13 -2.61 -11.74
N GLU A 430 2.99 -3.57 -12.02
CA GLU A 430 3.13 -4.16 -13.37
C GLU A 430 1.79 -4.75 -13.86
N PHE A 431 1.00 -5.35 -12.94
CA PHE A 431 -0.34 -5.82 -13.24
C PHE A 431 -1.30 -4.69 -13.61
N THR A 432 -1.24 -3.55 -12.91
CA THR A 432 -2.06 -2.39 -13.27
C THR A 432 -1.66 -1.76 -14.60
N GLU A 433 -0.38 -1.82 -14.97
CA GLU A 433 0.10 -1.34 -16.26
C GLU A 433 -0.33 -2.27 -17.40
N GLU A 434 -0.17 -3.59 -17.23
CA GLU A 434 -0.55 -4.57 -18.26
C GLU A 434 -2.05 -4.54 -18.53
N PHE A 435 -2.87 -4.43 -17.48
CA PHE A 435 -4.32 -4.51 -17.58
C PHE A 435 -5.03 -3.17 -17.38
N PHE A 436 -4.32 -2.04 -17.60
CA PHE A 436 -4.79 -0.67 -17.31
C PHE A 436 -6.24 -0.42 -17.73
N SER A 437 -6.55 -0.49 -19.03
CA SER A 437 -7.90 -0.18 -19.54
C SER A 437 -8.94 -1.15 -19.00
N LYS A 438 -8.61 -2.44 -18.94
CA LYS A 438 -9.52 -3.48 -18.47
C LYS A 438 -9.91 -3.25 -17.00
N LEU A 439 -8.96 -2.91 -16.15
CA LEU A 439 -9.21 -2.66 -14.73
C LEU A 439 -9.93 -1.32 -14.54
N GLN A 440 -9.49 -0.27 -15.23
CA GLN A 440 -10.08 1.06 -15.11
C GLN A 440 -11.59 1.04 -15.44
N GLU A 441 -12.00 0.29 -16.46
CA GLU A 441 -13.39 0.16 -16.91
C GLU A 441 -14.26 -0.81 -16.10
N ARG A 442 -13.66 -1.79 -15.40
CA ARG A 442 -14.40 -2.96 -14.86
C ARG A 442 -14.24 -3.20 -13.37
N ALA A 443 -13.19 -2.67 -12.74
CA ALA A 443 -12.94 -2.89 -11.32
C ALA A 443 -13.92 -2.06 -10.47
N VAL A 444 -14.70 -2.76 -9.65
CA VAL A 444 -15.60 -2.18 -8.67
C VAL A 444 -14.80 -1.59 -7.51
N ALA A 445 -13.92 -2.40 -6.94
CA ALA A 445 -13.06 -2.03 -5.82
C ALA A 445 -11.87 -2.99 -5.70
N TYR A 446 -10.83 -2.54 -5.00
CA TYR A 446 -9.68 -3.34 -4.60
C TYR A 446 -9.64 -3.46 -3.06
N ILE A 447 -9.59 -4.70 -2.57
CA ILE A 447 -9.50 -5.02 -1.14
C ILE A 447 -8.11 -5.56 -0.86
N ASN A 448 -7.36 -4.85 -0.04
CA ASN A 448 -6.03 -5.24 0.42
C ASN A 448 -6.10 -5.84 1.82
N VAL A 449 -5.42 -6.96 2.01
CA VAL A 449 -5.05 -7.46 3.34
C VAL A 449 -3.61 -7.89 3.26
N ASP A 450 -2.70 -6.94 3.47
CA ASP A 450 -1.27 -7.15 3.57
C ASP A 450 -0.95 -7.86 4.89
N ILE A 451 -0.60 -7.12 5.94
CA ILE A 451 -0.57 -7.64 7.30
C ILE A 451 -2.01 -7.70 7.81
N SER A 452 -2.50 -8.91 8.08
CA SER A 452 -3.82 -9.05 8.70
C SER A 452 -3.81 -8.69 10.18
N VAL A 453 -2.73 -8.95 10.92
CA VAL A 453 -2.66 -8.68 12.37
C VAL A 453 -1.32 -8.09 12.80
N PHE A 454 -1.33 -6.78 13.09
CA PHE A 454 -0.21 -6.09 13.76
C PHE A 454 -0.22 -6.37 15.26
N ALA A 455 -1.41 -6.56 15.84
CA ALA A 455 -1.72 -7.04 17.20
C ALA A 455 -3.23 -7.24 17.34
N ASN A 456 -3.72 -7.69 18.50
CA ASN A 456 -5.09 -8.15 18.72
C ASN A 456 -6.06 -7.16 19.39
N ALA A 457 -5.75 -5.86 19.46
CA ALA A 457 -6.58 -4.93 20.24
C ALA A 457 -7.87 -4.50 19.52
N THR A 458 -7.75 -4.14 18.23
CA THR A 458 -8.85 -3.52 17.49
C THR A 458 -8.67 -3.56 15.98
N LEU A 459 -9.76 -3.41 15.23
CA LEU A 459 -9.70 -3.24 13.78
C LEU A 459 -9.07 -1.89 13.41
N ARG A 460 -8.24 -1.86 12.36
CA ARG A 460 -7.92 -0.67 11.57
C ARG A 460 -8.39 -0.88 10.14
N VAL A 461 -8.88 0.19 9.53
CA VAL A 461 -9.21 0.20 8.10
C VAL A 461 -8.64 1.48 7.50
N GLN A 462 -7.99 1.36 6.35
CA GLN A 462 -7.72 2.48 5.47
C GLN A 462 -8.54 2.33 4.20
N GLY A 463 -8.92 3.42 3.55
CA GLY A 463 -9.69 3.34 2.31
C GLY A 463 -10.28 4.66 1.85
N THR A 464 -10.83 4.65 0.64
CA THR A 464 -11.54 5.82 0.10
C THR A 464 -12.92 5.99 0.75
N PRO A 465 -13.46 7.22 0.85
CA PRO A 465 -14.78 7.43 1.45
C PRO A 465 -15.91 6.54 0.91
N PRO A 466 -16.02 6.22 -0.40
CA PRO A 466 -17.10 5.38 -0.92
C PRO A 466 -17.21 3.99 -0.29
N ILE A 467 -16.12 3.43 0.26
CA ILE A 467 -16.12 2.09 0.85
C ILE A 467 -16.50 2.06 2.34
N GLN A 468 -16.62 3.23 2.98
CA GLN A 468 -16.88 3.33 4.42
C GLN A 468 -18.18 2.60 4.83
N SER A 469 -19.25 2.79 4.06
CA SER A 469 -20.55 2.19 4.35
C SER A 469 -20.54 0.66 4.36
N VAL A 470 -19.81 0.04 3.43
CA VAL A 470 -19.78 -1.43 3.31
C VAL A 470 -19.00 -2.06 4.46
N VAL A 471 -17.85 -1.47 4.83
CA VAL A 471 -17.06 -1.99 5.96
C VAL A 471 -17.74 -1.75 7.29
N PHE A 472 -18.44 -0.63 7.48
CA PHE A 472 -19.27 -0.41 8.67
C PHE A 472 -20.40 -1.43 8.79
N SER A 473 -21.06 -1.74 7.67
CA SER A 473 -22.14 -2.74 7.64
C SER A 473 -21.61 -4.14 7.98
N ALA A 474 -20.43 -4.51 7.48
CA ALA A 474 -19.78 -5.76 7.81
C ALA A 474 -19.38 -5.83 9.29
N ALA A 475 -18.68 -4.81 9.79
CA ALA A 475 -18.15 -4.77 11.15
C ALA A 475 -19.24 -4.76 12.24
N LYS A 476 -20.44 -4.23 11.95
CA LYS A 476 -21.58 -4.26 12.87
C LYS A 476 -22.19 -5.65 13.07
N GLN A 477 -22.00 -6.56 12.11
CA GLN A 477 -22.60 -7.90 12.13
C GLN A 477 -21.65 -8.99 12.64
N ILE A 478 -20.36 -8.68 12.75
CA ILE A 478 -19.35 -9.63 13.18
C ILE A 478 -18.98 -9.32 14.62
N SER A 479 -18.94 -10.34 15.49
CA SER A 479 -18.47 -10.20 16.86
C SER A 479 -16.97 -9.91 16.89
N ALA A 480 -16.56 -8.96 17.71
CA ALA A 480 -15.14 -8.73 18.00
C ALA A 480 -14.54 -9.96 18.72
N PRO A 481 -13.28 -10.32 18.44
CA PRO A 481 -12.59 -11.37 19.17
C PRO A 481 -12.45 -11.00 20.66
N GLY A 482 -12.44 -12.03 21.52
CA GLY A 482 -12.38 -11.90 22.98
C GLY A 482 -13.75 -11.87 23.67
N SER A 483 -13.75 -11.65 24.98
CA SER A 483 -14.94 -11.86 25.85
C SER A 483 -15.84 -10.62 26.03
N SER A 484 -15.69 -9.60 25.18
CA SER A 484 -16.37 -8.31 25.38
C SER A 484 -17.85 -8.32 24.97
N GLY A 485 -18.28 -9.28 24.14
CA GLY A 485 -19.63 -9.32 23.56
C GLY A 485 -19.92 -8.20 22.57
N LEU A 486 -18.93 -7.38 22.20
CA LEU A 486 -19.08 -6.27 21.26
C LEU A 486 -19.06 -6.76 19.80
N SER A 487 -19.68 -6.00 18.90
CA SER A 487 -19.38 -6.11 17.48
C SER A 487 -17.98 -5.57 17.18
N ILE A 488 -17.40 -5.94 16.03
CA ILE A 488 -16.13 -5.35 15.56
C ILE A 488 -16.28 -3.83 15.46
N TYR A 489 -17.42 -3.32 14.99
CA TYR A 489 -17.68 -1.88 14.90
C TYR A 489 -17.65 -1.19 16.28
N ASP A 490 -18.32 -1.76 17.28
CA ASP A 490 -18.40 -1.19 18.62
C ASP A 490 -17.08 -1.31 19.40
N ASN A 491 -16.24 -2.31 19.06
CA ASN A 491 -14.86 -2.35 19.53
C ASN A 491 -14.02 -1.27 18.83
N TRP A 492 -14.06 -1.20 17.50
CA TRP A 492 -13.25 -0.30 16.67
C TRP A 492 -13.41 1.17 17.04
N ILE A 493 -14.66 1.63 17.20
CA ILE A 493 -14.96 3.02 17.56
C ILE A 493 -14.32 3.47 18.89
N ARG A 494 -13.96 2.54 19.78
CA ARG A 494 -13.32 2.86 21.07
C ARG A 494 -11.85 3.25 20.93
N TYR A 495 -11.21 2.89 19.81
CA TYR A 495 -9.78 3.13 19.58
C TYR A 495 -9.55 4.17 18.48
N TYR A 496 -10.24 4.03 17.36
CA TYR A 496 -10.13 4.93 16.21
C TYR A 496 -11.50 5.48 15.89
N ASN A 497 -11.74 6.76 16.17
CA ASN A 497 -13.00 7.42 15.89
C ASN A 497 -12.80 8.83 15.35
N ARG A 498 -13.87 9.35 14.75
CA ARG A 498 -13.99 10.74 14.30
C ARG A 498 -15.44 11.20 14.50
N SER A 499 -15.62 12.52 14.60
CA SER A 499 -16.94 13.13 14.51
C SER A 499 -17.30 13.33 13.03
N SER A 500 -18.38 12.70 12.58
CA SER A 500 -19.02 12.93 11.29
C SER A 500 -20.20 13.89 11.48
N SER A 501 -20.34 14.87 10.57
CA SER A 501 -21.50 15.76 10.56
C SER A 501 -22.80 15.06 10.16
N VAL A 502 -22.71 13.86 9.57
CA VAL A 502 -23.86 13.07 9.08
C VAL A 502 -24.24 11.97 10.08
N TYR A 503 -23.24 11.28 10.64
CA TYR A 503 -23.43 10.06 11.42
C TYR A 503 -23.12 10.21 12.93
N GLY A 504 -22.64 11.38 13.36
CA GLY A 504 -22.14 11.58 14.72
C GLY A 504 -20.79 10.87 14.92
N LEU A 505 -20.58 10.29 16.10
CA LEU A 505 -19.35 9.55 16.36
C LEU A 505 -19.34 8.23 15.57
N VAL A 506 -18.32 8.04 14.74
CA VAL A 506 -18.11 6.83 13.93
C VAL A 506 -16.65 6.40 14.00
N PRO A 507 -16.32 5.14 13.69
CA PRO A 507 -14.95 4.74 13.51
C PRO A 507 -14.26 5.58 12.42
N SER A 508 -12.99 5.91 12.61
CA SER A 508 -12.21 6.60 11.58
C SER A 508 -11.59 5.60 10.61
N VAL A 509 -11.79 5.83 9.32
CA VAL A 509 -11.09 5.13 8.23
C VAL A 509 -9.88 5.98 7.86
N GLY A 510 -8.68 5.39 7.89
CA GLY A 510 -7.45 6.08 7.51
C GLY A 510 -7.35 6.31 6.00
N THR A 511 -6.53 7.27 5.59
CA THR A 511 -6.25 7.54 4.17
C THR A 511 -5.26 6.52 3.60
N LEU A 512 -5.32 6.30 2.28
CA LEU A 512 -4.38 5.43 1.58
C LEU A 512 -3.16 6.23 1.07
N GLY A 513 -1.96 5.78 1.44
CA GLY A 513 -0.69 6.27 0.93
C GLY A 513 -0.13 5.33 -0.16
N ALA A 514 1.14 4.98 -0.08
CA ALA A 514 1.76 3.93 -0.90
C ALA A 514 2.48 2.90 -0.04
N GLY A 515 1.83 2.48 1.05
CA GLY A 515 2.42 1.53 2.00
C GLY A 515 2.10 0.07 1.73
N SER A 516 1.40 -0.25 0.63
CA SER A 516 1.09 -1.61 0.16
C SER A 516 0.47 -1.56 -1.25
N ASP A 517 0.13 -2.72 -1.81
CA ASP A 517 -0.31 -2.96 -3.19
C ASP A 517 -1.56 -2.18 -3.64
N TYR A 518 -2.33 -1.57 -2.72
CA TYR A 518 -3.46 -0.71 -3.11
C TYR A 518 -3.01 0.55 -3.86
N ALA A 519 -1.74 0.96 -3.75
CA ALA A 519 -1.24 2.22 -4.29
C ALA A 519 -1.48 2.39 -5.80
N PRO A 520 -1.07 1.46 -6.68
CA PRO A 520 -1.36 1.57 -8.11
C PRO A 520 -2.86 1.52 -8.43
N PHE A 521 -3.67 0.79 -7.65
CA PHE A 521 -5.12 0.76 -7.85
C PHE A 521 -5.77 2.11 -7.59
N ILE A 522 -5.42 2.81 -6.50
CA ILE A 522 -6.02 4.11 -6.19
C ILE A 522 -5.35 5.27 -6.93
N HIS A 523 -4.03 5.35 -6.91
CA HIS A 523 -3.30 6.54 -7.39
C HIS A 523 -3.18 6.60 -8.90
N PHE A 524 -3.06 5.44 -9.55
CA PHE A 524 -2.86 5.33 -11.00
C PHE A 524 -4.15 4.96 -11.73
N LEU A 525 -4.90 3.97 -11.22
CA LEU A 525 -6.15 3.53 -11.86
C LEU A 525 -7.42 4.21 -11.33
N GLY A 526 -7.36 4.87 -10.17
CA GLY A 526 -8.53 5.54 -9.55
C GLY A 526 -9.61 4.56 -9.08
N ILE A 527 -9.24 3.37 -8.65
CA ILE A 527 -10.15 2.33 -8.14
C ILE A 527 -10.37 2.53 -6.64
N SER A 528 -11.63 2.60 -6.21
CA SER A 528 -11.97 2.68 -4.79
C SER A 528 -11.36 1.49 -4.06
N SER A 529 -10.57 1.77 -3.03
CA SER A 529 -9.69 0.78 -2.42
C SER A 529 -9.85 0.77 -0.91
N MET A 530 -9.54 -0.37 -0.29
CA MET A 530 -9.45 -0.51 1.17
C MET A 530 -8.29 -1.38 1.58
N ASP A 531 -7.84 -1.20 2.80
CA ASP A 531 -6.88 -2.05 3.50
C ASP A 531 -7.42 -2.37 4.90
N ILE A 532 -7.44 -3.66 5.26
CA ILE A 532 -8.08 -4.15 6.49
C ILE A 532 -7.07 -4.92 7.34
N ALA A 533 -6.94 -4.54 8.62
CA ALA A 533 -6.11 -5.29 9.57
C ALA A 533 -6.62 -5.17 11.01
N TYR A 534 -6.12 -6.01 11.90
CA TYR A 534 -6.17 -5.82 13.35
C TYR A 534 -4.87 -5.18 13.83
N THR A 535 -4.93 -4.31 14.84
CA THR A 535 -3.78 -3.55 15.34
C THR A 535 -3.78 -3.36 16.85
N TYR A 536 -2.70 -2.78 17.36
CA TYR A 536 -2.46 -2.53 18.77
C TYR A 536 -3.11 -1.23 19.26
N ASP A 537 -3.24 -1.14 20.57
CA ASP A 537 -3.78 0.02 21.28
C ASP A 537 -2.70 1.10 21.42
N ARG A 538 -2.87 2.21 20.69
CA ARG A 538 -1.97 3.37 20.70
C ARG A 538 -1.86 4.07 22.06
N SER A 539 -2.78 3.81 22.99
CA SER A 539 -2.67 4.32 24.37
C SER A 539 -1.70 3.51 25.24
N LYS A 540 -1.33 2.29 24.82
CA LYS A 540 -0.43 1.39 25.57
C LYS A 540 0.99 1.37 25.01
N THR A 541 1.17 1.77 23.76
CA THR A 541 2.45 1.75 23.07
C THR A 541 2.51 2.84 22.01
N SER A 542 3.68 3.43 21.89
CA SER A 542 4.06 4.43 20.89
C SER A 542 4.77 3.82 19.68
N ALA A 543 4.96 2.49 19.65
CA ALA A 543 5.66 1.78 18.58
C ALA A 543 5.16 2.17 17.19
N ARG A 544 6.03 2.68 16.31
CA ARG A 544 5.65 3.14 14.95
C ARG A 544 4.94 2.06 14.13
N ILE A 545 5.42 0.83 14.20
CA ILE A 545 4.87 -0.41 13.62
C ILE A 545 5.09 -1.56 14.63
N TYR A 546 4.67 -2.80 14.33
CA TYR A 546 5.01 -3.93 15.20
C TYR A 546 6.53 -4.10 15.26
N PRO A 547 7.14 -4.35 16.44
CA PRO A 547 8.58 -4.12 16.58
C PRO A 547 9.54 -4.95 15.72
N THR A 548 9.19 -6.18 15.37
CA THR A 548 10.05 -7.07 14.56
C THR A 548 9.94 -6.88 13.04
N TYR A 549 9.24 -5.82 12.61
CA TYR A 549 9.00 -5.49 11.20
C TYR A 549 10.27 -5.51 10.33
N HIS A 550 10.20 -6.24 9.21
CA HIS A 550 11.27 -6.41 8.22
C HIS A 550 12.60 -6.94 8.80
N THR A 551 12.56 -7.64 9.92
CA THR A 551 13.74 -8.27 10.55
C THR A 551 13.68 -9.78 10.45
N ALA A 552 14.78 -10.46 10.77
CA ALA A 552 14.80 -11.92 10.90
C ALA A 552 14.04 -12.45 12.15
N PHE A 553 13.45 -11.56 12.96
CA PHE A 553 12.62 -11.91 14.12
C PHE A 553 11.11 -11.88 13.82
N ASP A 554 10.71 -11.56 12.58
CA ASP A 554 9.32 -11.73 12.15
C ASP A 554 9.02 -13.21 11.82
N THR A 555 8.74 -14.00 12.87
CA THR A 555 8.59 -15.47 12.77
C THR A 555 7.22 -15.96 13.25
N PHE A 556 6.88 -17.21 12.91
CA PHE A 556 5.61 -17.82 13.31
C PHE A 556 5.35 -17.71 14.82
N ASP A 557 6.39 -17.97 15.63
CA ASP A 557 6.32 -17.94 17.08
C ASP A 557 6.03 -16.53 17.63
N TYR A 558 6.48 -15.48 16.94
CA TYR A 558 6.15 -14.09 17.28
C TYR A 558 4.64 -13.87 17.20
N VAL A 559 4.00 -14.36 16.12
CA VAL A 559 2.54 -14.26 15.93
C VAL A 559 1.78 -15.14 16.92
N ASP A 560 2.16 -16.42 17.03
CA ASP A 560 1.45 -17.44 17.83
C ASP A 560 1.51 -17.17 19.33
N LYS A 561 2.58 -16.54 19.82
CA LYS A 561 2.77 -16.26 21.26
C LYS A 561 2.37 -14.86 21.69
N PHE A 562 2.56 -13.84 20.83
CA PHE A 562 2.40 -12.44 21.25
C PHE A 562 1.28 -11.71 20.52
N LEU A 563 1.19 -11.82 19.19
CA LEU A 563 0.24 -10.98 18.44
C LEU A 563 -1.19 -11.51 18.50
N ASP A 564 -1.39 -12.80 18.25
CA ASP A 564 -2.73 -13.40 18.23
C ASP A 564 -2.74 -14.88 18.65
N PRO A 565 -2.41 -15.19 19.92
CA PRO A 565 -2.59 -16.54 20.45
C PRO A 565 -4.02 -17.03 20.25
N GLY A 566 -4.18 -18.13 19.51
CA GLY A 566 -5.49 -18.69 19.14
C GLY A 566 -6.10 -18.13 17.84
N PHE A 567 -5.42 -17.23 17.14
CA PHE A 567 -5.74 -16.79 15.76
C PHE A 567 -7.14 -16.16 15.57
N SER A 568 -7.71 -15.65 16.65
CA SER A 568 -9.07 -15.08 16.64
C SER A 568 -9.14 -13.72 15.94
N SER A 569 -8.08 -12.93 16.01
CA SER A 569 -7.98 -11.64 15.31
C SER A 569 -7.79 -11.84 13.81
N HIS A 570 -6.99 -12.85 13.41
CA HIS A 570 -6.89 -13.25 12.01
C HIS A 570 -8.24 -13.71 11.45
N GLN A 571 -8.99 -14.54 12.20
CA GLN A 571 -10.34 -14.95 11.82
C GLN A 571 -11.29 -13.75 11.73
N ALA A 572 -11.18 -12.77 12.63
CA ALA A 572 -11.96 -11.54 12.58
C ALA A 572 -11.69 -10.76 11.29
N VAL A 573 -10.42 -10.59 10.89
CA VAL A 573 -10.04 -9.95 9.62
C VAL A 573 -10.54 -10.75 8.41
N ALA A 574 -10.40 -12.08 8.43
CA ALA A 574 -10.92 -12.95 7.37
C ALA A 574 -12.45 -12.78 7.20
N ARG A 575 -13.19 -12.69 8.31
CA ARG A 575 -14.64 -12.44 8.31
C ARG A 575 -14.97 -11.04 7.80
N THR A 576 -14.27 -10.01 8.25
CA THR A 576 -14.50 -8.63 7.80
C THR A 576 -14.23 -8.50 6.31
N ALA A 577 -13.08 -8.97 5.82
CA ALA A 577 -12.73 -8.95 4.41
C ALA A 577 -13.69 -9.80 3.56
N GLY A 578 -14.03 -11.01 4.01
CA GLY A 578 -14.98 -11.89 3.32
C GLY A 578 -16.39 -11.30 3.25
N SER A 579 -16.86 -10.65 4.31
CA SER A 579 -18.16 -9.97 4.32
C SER A 579 -18.19 -8.78 3.37
N VAL A 580 -17.14 -7.96 3.36
CA VAL A 580 -17.03 -6.85 2.41
C VAL A 580 -16.95 -7.35 0.97
N LEU A 581 -16.14 -8.39 0.71
CA LEU A 581 -16.01 -9.02 -0.60
C LEU A 581 -17.37 -9.50 -1.14
N LEU A 582 -18.14 -10.25 -0.33
CA LEU A 582 -19.46 -10.75 -0.72
C LEU A 582 -20.48 -9.63 -0.93
N ARG A 583 -20.46 -8.58 -0.10
CA ARG A 583 -21.34 -7.42 -0.26
C ARG A 583 -21.06 -6.69 -1.58
N LEU A 584 -19.79 -6.53 -1.95
CA LEU A 584 -19.44 -5.90 -3.22
C LEU A 584 -19.72 -6.83 -4.42
N SER A 585 -19.51 -8.14 -4.26
CA SER A 585 -19.65 -9.09 -5.36
C SER A 585 -21.09 -9.48 -5.64
N ASP A 586 -21.97 -9.52 -4.63
CA ASP A 586 -23.29 -10.13 -4.75
C ASP A 586 -24.43 -9.14 -4.71
N SER A 587 -24.27 -7.99 -4.03
CA SER A 587 -25.37 -7.02 -3.91
C SER A 587 -25.82 -6.49 -5.28
N LEU A 588 -27.13 -6.42 -5.48
CA LEU A 588 -27.74 -5.91 -6.71
C LEU A 588 -27.31 -4.47 -6.95
N PHE A 589 -27.51 -3.62 -5.95
CA PHE A 589 -26.94 -2.28 -5.88
C PHE A 589 -25.59 -2.34 -5.18
N LEU A 590 -24.56 -1.73 -5.76
CA LEU A 590 -23.26 -1.65 -5.12
C LEU A 590 -23.37 -0.92 -3.78
N PRO A 591 -22.81 -1.47 -2.69
CA PRO A 591 -22.86 -0.87 -1.36
C PRO A 591 -21.82 0.25 -1.18
N LEU A 592 -21.57 1.03 -2.22
CA LEU A 592 -20.69 2.20 -2.22
C LEU A 592 -21.52 3.45 -1.91
N ASN A 593 -21.07 4.29 -0.97
CA ASN A 593 -21.75 5.53 -0.63
C ASN A 593 -20.91 6.74 -1.05
N VAL A 594 -21.16 7.25 -2.25
CA VAL A 594 -20.40 8.37 -2.81
C VAL A 594 -20.63 9.71 -2.09
N SER A 595 -21.73 9.85 -1.33
CA SER A 595 -21.94 11.06 -0.51
C SER A 595 -20.98 11.15 0.66
N ASP A 596 -20.31 10.07 1.07
CA ASP A 596 -19.30 10.13 2.13
C ASP A 596 -18.07 10.95 1.70
N TYR A 597 -17.84 11.12 0.39
CA TYR A 597 -16.81 12.02 -0.11
C TYR A 597 -17.04 13.48 0.27
N SER A 598 -18.30 13.90 0.41
CA SER A 598 -18.68 15.27 0.77
C SER A 598 -18.01 15.73 2.07
N GLU A 599 -17.97 14.88 3.11
CA GLU A 599 -17.31 15.23 4.37
C GLU A 599 -15.80 15.47 4.19
N THR A 600 -15.14 14.65 3.36
CA THR A 600 -13.72 14.77 3.07
C THR A 600 -13.42 16.05 2.29
N LEU A 601 -14.16 16.29 1.20
CA LEU A 601 -14.00 17.47 0.36
C LEU A 601 -14.26 18.77 1.15
N ARG A 602 -15.29 18.76 2.00
CA ARG A 602 -15.59 19.89 2.89
C ARG A 602 -14.49 20.10 3.94
N SER A 603 -13.92 19.04 4.50
CA SER A 603 -12.79 19.13 5.43
C SER A 603 -11.55 19.74 4.76
N PHE A 604 -11.20 19.31 3.54
CA PHE A 604 -10.10 19.91 2.78
C PHE A 604 -10.36 21.37 2.43
N LEU A 605 -11.59 21.72 2.04
CA LEU A 605 -11.97 23.12 1.80
C LEU A 605 -11.78 23.97 3.07
N GLN A 606 -12.27 23.50 4.22
CA GLN A 606 -12.13 24.20 5.51
C GLN A 606 -10.66 24.38 5.90
N ALA A 607 -9.81 23.37 5.68
CA ALA A 607 -8.38 23.49 5.92
C ALA A 607 -7.71 24.50 4.96
N ALA A 608 -8.17 24.58 3.71
CA ALA A 608 -7.66 25.52 2.72
C ALA A 608 -8.10 26.98 2.93
N GLU A 609 -9.15 27.25 3.72
CA GLU A 609 -9.51 28.63 4.10
C GLU A 609 -8.34 29.36 4.81
N ASN A 610 -7.45 28.61 5.48
CA ASN A 610 -6.22 29.17 6.06
C ASN A 610 -5.28 29.79 5.01
N LEU A 611 -5.37 29.35 3.75
CA LEU A 611 -4.55 29.85 2.65
C LEU A 611 -5.15 31.09 1.99
N ARG A 612 -6.44 31.36 2.23
CA ARG A 612 -7.25 32.33 1.47
C ARG A 612 -6.66 33.73 1.46
N ALA A 613 -6.24 34.24 2.62
CA ALA A 613 -5.72 35.60 2.73
C ALA A 613 -4.50 35.81 1.81
N LEU A 614 -3.61 34.82 1.69
CA LEU A 614 -2.43 34.91 0.85
C LEU A 614 -2.76 34.64 -0.63
N LEU A 615 -3.69 33.74 -0.92
CA LEU A 615 -4.21 33.53 -2.29
C LEU A 615 -4.82 34.82 -2.86
N GLU A 616 -5.64 35.52 -2.07
CA GLU A 616 -6.26 36.79 -2.48
C GLU A 616 -5.22 37.89 -2.72
N GLN A 617 -4.12 37.94 -1.96
CA GLN A 617 -3.00 38.87 -2.20
C GLN A 617 -2.32 38.63 -3.56
N HIS A 618 -2.37 37.40 -4.07
CA HIS A 618 -1.82 37.02 -5.39
C HIS A 618 -2.88 36.94 -6.49
N ASN A 619 -4.06 37.54 -6.29
CA ASN A 619 -5.19 37.53 -7.23
C ASN A 619 -5.70 36.13 -7.60
N ILE A 620 -5.55 35.15 -6.70
CA ILE A 620 -6.06 33.79 -6.86
C ILE A 620 -7.40 33.68 -6.13
N SER A 621 -8.49 33.49 -6.89
CA SER A 621 -9.84 33.41 -6.31
C SER A 621 -10.11 32.03 -5.72
N PHE A 622 -10.51 32.01 -4.45
CA PHE A 622 -10.93 30.79 -3.76
C PHE A 622 -12.38 30.36 -4.09
N GLY A 623 -13.19 31.29 -4.61
CA GLY A 623 -14.62 31.08 -4.87
C GLY A 623 -14.98 29.84 -5.71
N PRO A 624 -14.28 29.57 -6.83
CA PRO A 624 -14.57 28.39 -7.65
C PRO A 624 -14.44 27.06 -6.89
N LEU A 625 -13.50 26.94 -5.94
CA LEU A 625 -13.35 25.74 -5.14
C LEU A 625 -14.54 25.53 -4.19
N VAL A 626 -15.03 26.61 -3.57
CA VAL A 626 -16.24 26.56 -2.74
C VAL A 626 -17.43 26.08 -3.57
N THR A 627 -17.65 26.67 -4.75
CA THR A 627 -18.74 26.30 -5.65
C THR A 627 -18.64 24.85 -6.13
N ALA A 628 -17.43 24.37 -6.46
CA ALA A 628 -17.21 23.00 -6.89
C ALA A 628 -17.56 21.98 -5.79
N VAL A 629 -17.16 22.25 -4.54
CA VAL A 629 -17.52 21.40 -3.38
C VAL A 629 -19.03 21.40 -3.14
N GLU A 630 -19.69 22.57 -3.13
CA GLU A 630 -21.14 22.66 -2.96
C GLU A 630 -21.91 21.94 -4.10
N THR A 631 -21.40 22.05 -5.33
CA THR A 631 -21.99 21.37 -6.49
C THR A 631 -21.86 19.85 -6.37
N PHE A 632 -20.71 19.35 -5.91
CA PHE A 632 -20.52 17.93 -5.63
C PHE A 632 -21.49 17.43 -4.54
N GLU A 633 -21.60 18.15 -3.43
CA GLU A 633 -22.50 17.80 -2.33
C GLU A 633 -23.96 17.71 -2.77
N GLY A 634 -24.44 18.70 -3.54
CA GLY A 634 -25.79 18.71 -4.09
C GLY A 634 -26.03 17.55 -5.07
N ALA A 635 -25.06 17.27 -5.95
CA ALA A 635 -25.15 16.18 -6.92
C ALA A 635 -25.17 14.80 -6.24
N ALA A 636 -24.27 14.57 -5.27
CA ALA A 636 -24.20 13.33 -4.51
C ALA A 636 -25.47 13.08 -3.70
N THR A 637 -26.00 14.12 -3.04
CA THR A 637 -27.26 14.03 -2.28
C THR A 637 -28.43 13.65 -3.20
N SER A 638 -28.54 14.33 -4.35
CA SER A 638 -29.59 14.05 -5.35
C SER A 638 -29.44 12.65 -5.94
N PHE A 639 -28.22 12.18 -6.17
CA PHE A 639 -27.96 10.83 -6.66
C PHE A 639 -28.39 9.75 -5.66
N ASN A 640 -28.04 9.91 -4.37
CA ASN A 640 -28.45 8.99 -3.32
C ASN A 640 -29.99 8.92 -3.17
N GLN A 641 -30.70 10.04 -3.35
CA GLN A 641 -32.16 10.05 -3.40
C GLN A 641 -32.70 9.23 -4.58
N ARG A 642 -32.11 9.36 -5.77
CA ARG A 642 -32.50 8.55 -6.95
C ARG A 642 -32.27 7.05 -6.71
N ILE A 643 -31.17 6.67 -6.07
CA ILE A 643 -30.90 5.27 -5.69
C ILE A 643 -31.97 4.78 -4.71
N ALA A 644 -32.31 5.58 -3.69
CA ALA A 644 -33.33 5.22 -2.71
C ALA A 644 -34.71 5.01 -3.36
N THR A 645 -35.15 5.93 -4.22
CA THR A 645 -36.41 5.79 -4.97
C THR A 645 -36.40 4.54 -5.86
N LEU A 646 -35.27 4.26 -6.53
CA LEU A 646 -35.17 3.08 -7.41
C LEU A 646 -35.22 1.76 -6.62
N ARG A 647 -34.72 1.75 -5.38
CA ARG A 647 -34.78 0.58 -4.46
C ARG A 647 -36.18 0.27 -3.93
N GLU A 648 -37.08 1.26 -3.88
CA GLU A 648 -38.48 1.05 -3.43
C GLU A 648 -39.31 0.27 -4.46
N GLY A 649 -38.89 0.26 -5.73
CA GLY A 649 -39.57 -0.43 -6.83
C GLY A 649 -38.98 -1.81 -7.17
N THR A 650 -39.33 -2.30 -8.35
CA THR A 650 -38.69 -3.47 -8.99
C THR A 650 -37.92 -2.98 -10.21
N PRO A 651 -36.68 -2.52 -10.04
CA PRO A 651 -35.95 -1.82 -11.09
C PRO A 651 -35.52 -2.77 -12.21
N ASP A 652 -35.47 -2.25 -13.44
CA ASP A 652 -34.89 -2.96 -14.58
C ASP A 652 -33.39 -3.19 -14.31
N PRO A 653 -32.86 -4.42 -14.52
CA PRO A 653 -31.43 -4.70 -14.43
C PRO A 653 -30.53 -3.68 -15.12
N LEU A 654 -30.95 -3.12 -16.27
CA LEU A 654 -30.16 -2.11 -16.98
C LEU A 654 -30.11 -0.77 -16.21
N GLN A 655 -31.20 -0.37 -15.57
CA GLN A 655 -31.22 0.83 -14.72
C GLN A 655 -30.28 0.67 -13.53
N VAL A 656 -30.31 -0.48 -12.87
CA VAL A 656 -29.40 -0.79 -11.75
C VAL A 656 -27.95 -0.78 -12.23
N ARG A 657 -27.68 -1.35 -13.41
CA ARG A 657 -26.33 -1.34 -14.00
C ARG A 657 -25.82 0.08 -14.25
N MET A 658 -26.64 0.97 -14.81
CA MET A 658 -26.27 2.38 -15.02
C MET A 658 -25.94 3.09 -13.71
N ILE A 659 -26.72 2.86 -12.65
CA ILE A 659 -26.44 3.38 -11.30
C ILE A 659 -25.12 2.82 -10.75
N ASN A 660 -24.89 1.51 -10.87
CA ASN A 660 -23.67 0.88 -10.40
C ASN A 660 -22.43 1.40 -11.13
N ASP A 661 -22.55 1.70 -12.42
CA ASP A 661 -21.47 2.30 -13.20
C ASP A 661 -21.15 3.72 -12.70
N GLN A 662 -22.16 4.57 -12.40
CA GLN A 662 -21.94 5.87 -11.76
C GLN A 662 -21.27 5.73 -10.39
N LEU A 663 -21.65 4.72 -9.58
CA LEU A 663 -21.05 4.48 -8.26
C LEU A 663 -19.58 4.09 -8.35
N MET A 664 -19.23 3.09 -9.16
CA MET A 664 -17.86 2.54 -9.20
C MET A 664 -16.89 3.43 -9.98
N LEU A 665 -17.38 4.21 -10.96
CA LEU A 665 -16.55 5.06 -11.81
C LEU A 665 -16.32 6.44 -11.23
N LEU A 666 -17.03 6.85 -10.17
CA LEU A 666 -16.81 8.16 -9.55
C LEU A 666 -15.35 8.38 -9.16
N GLU A 667 -14.71 7.37 -8.57
CA GLU A 667 -13.32 7.47 -8.11
C GLU A 667 -12.35 7.81 -9.27
N ARG A 668 -12.66 7.39 -10.50
CA ARG A 668 -11.86 7.68 -11.70
C ARG A 668 -11.85 9.17 -12.06
N THR A 669 -12.86 9.92 -11.64
CA THR A 669 -13.02 11.35 -11.97
C THR A 669 -11.99 12.23 -11.28
N PHE A 670 -11.35 11.73 -10.22
CA PHE A 670 -10.30 12.42 -9.48
C PHE A 670 -8.90 12.18 -10.05
N LEU A 671 -8.77 11.48 -11.19
CA LEU A 671 -7.49 11.28 -11.85
C LEU A 671 -7.16 12.44 -12.79
N ASN A 672 -5.95 12.98 -12.64
CA ASN A 672 -5.33 13.87 -13.60
C ASN A 672 -3.84 13.51 -13.74
N SER A 673 -3.48 12.90 -14.87
CA SER A 673 -2.12 12.45 -15.19
C SER A 673 -1.11 13.57 -15.38
N GLN A 674 -1.56 14.83 -15.43
CA GLN A 674 -0.71 16.02 -15.55
C GLN A 674 -0.64 16.83 -14.24
N ALA A 675 -1.30 16.37 -13.17
CA ALA A 675 -1.31 17.10 -11.91
C ALA A 675 0.05 17.10 -11.22
N PHE A 676 0.74 15.96 -11.21
CA PHE A 676 1.97 15.73 -10.45
C PHE A 676 3.11 15.27 -11.37
N PRO A 677 3.66 16.16 -12.23
CA PRO A 677 4.67 15.77 -13.22
C PRO A 677 6.02 15.37 -12.62
N GLU A 678 6.28 15.72 -11.37
CA GLU A 678 7.50 15.34 -10.62
C GLU A 678 7.37 13.95 -9.96
N GLU A 679 6.15 13.42 -9.90
CA GLU A 679 5.82 12.16 -9.24
C GLU A 679 5.61 11.03 -10.27
N ARG A 680 5.79 9.78 -9.84
CA ARG A 680 5.48 8.60 -10.67
C ARG A 680 4.15 7.98 -10.21
N TYR A 681 3.30 7.59 -11.16
CA TYR A 681 1.98 6.95 -10.96
C TYR A 681 0.91 7.73 -10.19
N TYR A 682 1.27 8.73 -9.39
CA TYR A 682 0.31 9.58 -8.69
C TYR A 682 -0.45 10.47 -9.68
N SER A 683 -1.73 10.13 -9.88
CA SER A 683 -2.67 10.94 -10.67
C SER A 683 -3.90 11.36 -9.85
N HIS A 684 -4.13 10.75 -8.69
CA HIS A 684 -5.31 11.01 -7.87
C HIS A 684 -5.17 12.32 -7.07
N VAL A 685 -5.94 13.35 -7.46
CA VAL A 685 -5.78 14.73 -6.94
C VAL A 685 -6.10 14.91 -5.45
N LEU A 686 -6.76 13.92 -4.84
CA LEU A 686 -7.10 13.93 -3.41
C LEU A 686 -6.11 13.19 -2.50
N TRP A 687 -5.35 12.22 -3.06
CA TRP A 687 -4.59 11.24 -2.26
C TRP A 687 -3.10 11.15 -2.62
N ALA A 688 -2.63 11.98 -3.56
CA ALA A 688 -1.21 12.13 -3.82
C ALA A 688 -0.42 12.56 -2.55
N PRO A 689 0.90 12.31 -2.48
CA PRO A 689 1.72 12.67 -1.34
C PRO A 689 1.62 14.16 -1.01
N ARG A 690 1.51 14.47 0.28
CA ARG A 690 1.46 15.84 0.78
C ARG A 690 2.71 16.15 1.59
N THR A 691 3.45 17.16 1.14
CA THR A 691 4.65 17.69 1.80
C THR A 691 4.37 19.04 2.49
N GLY A 692 3.38 19.81 2.02
CA GLY A 692 2.95 21.04 2.67
C GLY A 692 2.28 20.81 4.02
N SER A 693 2.38 21.76 4.95
CA SER A 693 1.89 21.62 6.33
C SER A 693 0.36 21.64 6.46
N VAL A 694 -0.34 22.28 5.53
CA VAL A 694 -1.81 22.43 5.57
C VAL A 694 -2.48 21.16 5.05
N ALA A 695 -3.30 20.53 5.89
CA ALA A 695 -4.02 19.28 5.58
C ALA A 695 -5.23 19.49 4.65
N THR A 696 -4.97 19.98 3.44
CA THR A 696 -5.94 20.16 2.35
C THR A 696 -5.53 19.31 1.13
N PHE A 697 -6.11 19.57 -0.04
CA PHE A 697 -5.76 18.97 -1.33
C PHE A 697 -4.23 18.98 -1.54
N PRO A 698 -3.59 17.82 -1.77
CA PRO A 698 -2.13 17.68 -1.73
C PRO A 698 -1.41 18.60 -2.71
N GLY A 699 -1.86 18.67 -3.96
CA GLY A 699 -1.26 19.56 -4.96
C GLY A 699 -1.30 21.03 -4.57
N LEU A 700 -2.43 21.50 -4.03
CA LEU A 700 -2.58 22.87 -3.54
C LEU A 700 -1.69 23.14 -2.33
N SER A 701 -1.65 22.20 -1.38
CA SER A 701 -0.83 22.31 -0.16
C SER A 701 0.66 22.39 -0.49
N ASN A 702 1.14 21.51 -1.38
CA ASN A 702 2.54 21.43 -1.78
C ASN A 702 2.96 22.69 -2.56
N ALA A 703 2.19 23.07 -3.59
CA ALA A 703 2.47 24.27 -4.39
C ALA A 703 2.47 25.54 -3.54
N TYR A 704 1.53 25.66 -2.58
CA TYR A 704 1.48 26.79 -1.67
C TYR A 704 2.74 26.86 -0.80
N SER A 705 3.14 25.74 -0.19
CA SER A 705 4.33 25.68 0.65
C SER A 705 5.61 26.05 -0.11
N GLN A 706 5.72 25.60 -1.37
CA GLN A 706 6.83 25.98 -2.24
C GLN A 706 6.80 27.48 -2.61
N ALA A 707 5.63 28.03 -2.91
CA ALA A 707 5.47 29.45 -3.24
C ALA A 707 5.79 30.38 -2.06
N GLU A 708 5.48 29.95 -0.83
CA GLU A 708 5.86 30.66 0.39
C GLU A 708 7.38 30.67 0.60
N ASN A 709 8.04 29.53 0.36
CA ASN A 709 9.48 29.37 0.57
C ASN A 709 10.35 30.06 -0.50
N THR A 710 9.82 30.31 -1.70
CA THR A 710 10.56 30.94 -2.82
C THR A 710 10.53 32.48 -2.79
N GLY A 711 10.00 33.10 -1.74
CA GLY A 711 9.94 34.56 -1.63
C GLY A 711 8.94 35.20 -2.61
N HIS A 712 7.89 34.46 -2.97
CA HIS A 712 6.80 34.87 -3.88
C HIS A 712 7.18 35.04 -5.35
N GLU A 713 7.99 34.14 -5.90
CA GLU A 713 8.24 34.11 -7.34
C GLU A 713 6.92 33.90 -8.14
N PRO A 714 6.70 34.66 -9.24
CA PRO A 714 5.46 34.55 -10.03
C PRO A 714 5.17 33.14 -10.57
N ALA A 715 6.21 32.36 -10.89
CA ALA A 715 6.07 31.00 -11.40
C ALA A 715 5.49 30.04 -10.34
N ALA A 716 5.90 30.17 -9.08
CA ALA A 716 5.39 29.33 -7.99
C ALA A 716 3.91 29.63 -7.70
N TRP A 717 3.49 30.89 -7.75
CA TRP A 717 2.07 31.25 -7.62
C TRP A 717 1.22 30.86 -8.82
N ALA A 718 1.80 30.84 -10.04
CA ALA A 718 1.14 30.27 -11.20
C ALA A 718 0.87 28.76 -11.02
N GLU A 719 1.80 28.04 -10.38
CA GLU A 719 1.60 26.63 -10.03
C GLU A 719 0.51 26.44 -8.97
N VAL A 720 0.44 27.32 -7.95
CA VAL A 720 -0.68 27.34 -6.99
C VAL A 720 -2.03 27.49 -7.69
N GLN A 721 -2.14 28.46 -8.61
CA GLN A 721 -3.35 28.66 -9.41
C GLN A 721 -3.67 27.44 -10.30
N ARG A 722 -2.65 26.80 -10.88
CA ARG A 722 -2.82 25.59 -11.69
C ARG A 722 -3.39 24.44 -10.85
N GLN A 723 -2.80 24.16 -9.69
CA GLN A 723 -3.25 23.11 -8.78
C GLN A 723 -4.67 23.36 -8.26
N LEU A 724 -4.98 24.61 -7.90
CA LEU A 724 -6.35 24.99 -7.52
C LEU A 724 -7.34 24.71 -8.65
N SER A 725 -6.99 25.09 -9.88
CA SER A 725 -7.84 24.88 -11.06
C SER A 725 -8.03 23.40 -11.39
N ILE A 726 -7.01 22.57 -11.19
CA ILE A 726 -7.07 21.11 -11.36
C ILE A 726 -8.07 20.49 -10.39
N VAL A 727 -8.02 20.88 -9.11
CA VAL A 727 -8.96 20.38 -8.10
C VAL A 727 -10.38 20.81 -8.42
N VAL A 728 -10.60 22.08 -8.79
CA VAL A 728 -11.92 22.59 -9.20
C VAL A 728 -12.48 21.78 -10.36
N ALA A 729 -11.70 21.60 -11.43
CA ALA A 729 -12.12 20.85 -12.61
C ALA A 729 -12.44 19.38 -12.29
N ALA A 730 -11.63 18.75 -11.42
CA ALA A 730 -11.88 17.37 -10.98
C ALA A 730 -13.19 17.26 -10.18
N LEU A 731 -13.46 18.18 -9.25
CA LEU A 731 -14.69 18.18 -8.45
C LEU A 731 -15.94 18.47 -9.29
N GLU A 732 -15.86 19.42 -10.23
CA GLU A 732 -16.96 19.72 -11.15
C GLU A 732 -17.25 18.52 -12.07
N GLY A 733 -16.20 17.90 -12.62
CA GLY A 733 -16.32 16.68 -13.42
C GLY A 733 -16.92 15.51 -12.61
N ALA A 734 -16.45 15.31 -11.39
CA ALA A 734 -17.01 14.33 -10.46
C ALA A 734 -18.50 14.58 -10.21
N ALA A 735 -18.88 15.81 -9.89
CA ALA A 735 -20.27 16.19 -9.66
C ALA A 735 -21.15 15.97 -10.90
N ALA A 736 -20.63 16.27 -12.10
CA ALA A 736 -21.35 16.06 -13.36
C ALA A 736 -21.66 14.57 -13.60
N THR A 737 -20.74 13.66 -13.26
CA THR A 737 -20.96 12.21 -13.41
C THR A 737 -22.02 11.66 -12.45
N LEU A 738 -22.36 12.39 -11.39
CA LEU A 738 -23.43 12.05 -10.44
C LEU A 738 -24.79 12.68 -10.79
N ARG A 739 -24.90 13.45 -11.88
CA ARG A 739 -26.19 13.98 -12.35
C ARG A 739 -27.00 12.90 -13.09
N PRO A 740 -28.29 13.12 -13.38
CA PRO A 740 -29.01 12.28 -14.34
C PRO A 740 -28.27 12.27 -15.68
N VAL A 741 -28.07 11.08 -16.25
CA VAL A 741 -27.12 10.85 -17.36
C VAL A 741 -27.48 11.53 -18.69
N ALA A 742 -28.66 12.13 -18.78
CA ALA A 742 -29.16 12.81 -19.98
C ALA A 742 -29.42 14.32 -19.74
N ASP A 743 -29.10 14.84 -18.56
CA ASP A 743 -29.19 16.27 -18.27
C ASP A 743 -27.97 17.00 -18.87
N LEU A 744 -28.21 18.21 -19.38
CA LEU A 744 -27.19 19.07 -20.00
C LEU A 744 -26.39 19.90 -18.99
#